data_AF-A0A659RKD0-F1
#
_entry.id   AF-A0A659RKD0-F1
#
_cell.length_a   1.000
_cell.length_b   1.000
_cell.length_c   1.000
_cell.angle_alpha   90.00
_cell.angle_beta   90.00
_cell.angle_gamma   90.00
#
_symmetry.space_group_name_H-M   'P 1'
#
loop_
_entity.id
_entity.type
_entity.pdbx_description
1 polymer ?
#
loop_
_entity_poly.entity_id
_entity_poly.type
_entity_poly.pdbx_seq_one_letter_code
_entity_poly.pdbx_strand_id
1 'polypeptide(L)'
;FIDGQDKWPRIQVRKLREPDSAGNPHPITLAFDSQLAKNMPAALAPCENDLLNGTRFALAWRDEEVADFLDQTWIDGWLRESFLQYASQVENRSEQAIQQALRSFEYQAHWLNLLTLLGEQLTVPEVKFVTHTLSTPAIPVDLILDVGNTHTCGVLIEDHGEANDGLRQTAELQVRSLSEPQCLNDPLFTSRVEFSEARFGKQHFSVESGRDDAFVWPSIVRVGDEARALAMQRVGTEGSSGISSPRRYLWDETPALQDWRFSQIHGKTQREPLATAFPLMNLMNDDGQPLFRLPHEERLPVFSPQYSRSTLMTHMLCEILAQALGQINSVATRLRLGFPASPRQLRTLILTLPSAMPKQEREIFRQRMFEALALVWKAMGWHPQDEDFTTPKQREKSVVPVPEIQMEWDEASCGQLVWLYNEAISHYAGRTESFFNALARPDRQPEPGVVPGRALRVASIDIGGGTSNYALFDAGKVSGTACLNVGGRLLETDAQGRVVYAHQPGQMIIDEVFGSGTDARALAAAQLGQVARRMADLIVEVITGALSPLAQSLMQTGLLPADITPEVITLSGGVGECYRNQPADPFCFSDIGPLLATALHEHPRLREMNVQFPAQTVRATVIGAGAHTLSLSGSTIWLEDVQLPLRNLPVAIPQDDADLVNAWRQALLQLDLDPQTDAYVLALPATLPVRYAALLTVINALTAFVARYPNPHPLLVVAEQDFGKALGMLLRPQLPRLPLAVIDEVVVRAGDYIDIGTPLFGGSVVPVTVKSLAFPS
;
A
#
# COMPACT_ATOMS: atom_id res chain seq x y z
N PHE A 1 42.98 5.24 -8.75
CA PHE A 1 41.74 4.47 -8.92
C PHE A 1 42.10 3.15 -9.57
N ILE A 2 41.34 2.08 -9.31
CA ILE A 2 41.40 0.82 -10.07
C ILE A 2 40.30 0.93 -11.14
N ASP A 3 40.41 0.17 -12.23
CA ASP A 3 39.41 0.15 -13.31
C ASP A 3 37.98 -0.03 -12.78
N GLY A 4 37.06 0.76 -13.34
CA GLY A 4 35.66 0.83 -12.93
C GLY A 4 34.78 -0.21 -13.62
N GLN A 5 33.46 0.00 -13.56
CA GLN A 5 32.47 -0.87 -14.18
C GLN A 5 31.90 -0.23 -15.45
N ASP A 6 32.19 -0.83 -16.60
CA ASP A 6 31.91 -0.31 -17.94
C ASP A 6 30.42 -0.21 -18.25
N LYS A 7 29.59 -1.04 -17.62
CA LYS A 7 28.16 -1.11 -17.94
C LYS A 7 27.26 -1.18 -16.72
N TRP A 8 27.46 -0.23 -15.82
CA TRP A 8 26.72 -0.17 -14.57
C TRP A 8 25.78 1.04 -14.42
N PRO A 9 26.21 2.29 -14.67
CA PRO A 9 25.30 3.44 -14.61
C PRO A 9 24.65 3.78 -15.96
N ARG A 10 23.55 4.52 -15.89
CA ARG A 10 22.93 5.24 -17.02
C ARG A 10 22.71 6.70 -16.61
N ILE A 11 22.91 7.61 -17.57
CA ILE A 11 22.74 9.04 -17.35
C ILE A 11 21.58 9.53 -18.22
N GLN A 12 20.71 10.34 -17.61
CA GLN A 12 19.72 11.12 -18.32
C GLN A 12 19.91 12.60 -17.99
N VAL A 13 20.11 13.42 -19.02
CA VAL A 13 20.08 14.88 -18.91
C VAL A 13 18.81 15.37 -19.57
N ARG A 14 17.98 16.10 -18.82
CA ARG A 14 16.73 16.66 -19.33
C ARG A 14 16.72 18.16 -19.13
N LYS A 15 16.14 18.88 -20.09
CA LYS A 15 15.82 20.29 -19.93
C LYS A 15 14.43 20.40 -19.34
N LEU A 16 14.29 21.13 -18.24
CA LEU A 16 12.99 21.40 -17.66
C LEU A 16 12.24 22.48 -18.45
N ARG A 17 10.91 22.47 -18.38
CA ARG A 17 10.06 23.54 -18.92
C ARG A 17 10.28 24.84 -18.14
N GLU A 18 10.38 24.73 -16.83
CA GLU A 18 10.72 25.79 -15.89
C GLU A 18 11.88 25.32 -15.01
N PRO A 19 12.82 26.19 -14.61
CA PRO A 19 13.91 25.79 -13.71
C PRO A 19 13.39 25.18 -12.41
N ASP A 20 14.20 24.31 -11.78
CA ASP A 20 13.87 23.74 -10.48
C ASP A 20 13.82 24.82 -9.37
N SER A 21 13.45 24.42 -8.15
CA SER A 21 13.39 25.33 -7.00
C SER A 21 14.71 26.04 -6.65
N ALA A 22 15.85 25.52 -7.13
CA ALA A 22 17.17 26.12 -6.98
C ALA A 22 17.61 26.94 -8.22
N GLY A 23 16.73 27.08 -9.22
CA GLY A 23 16.99 27.83 -10.45
C GLY A 23 17.74 27.03 -11.52
N ASN A 24 17.94 25.71 -11.36
CA ASN A 24 18.66 24.90 -12.33
C ASN A 24 17.73 24.51 -13.50
N PRO A 25 18.16 24.73 -14.75
CA PRO A 25 17.35 24.40 -15.93
C PRO A 25 17.46 22.93 -16.37
N HIS A 26 18.44 22.19 -15.87
CA HIS A 26 18.73 20.82 -16.32
C HIS A 26 19.02 19.87 -15.13
N PRO A 27 18.08 18.99 -14.74
CA PRO A 27 18.39 17.88 -13.86
C PRO A 27 19.21 16.83 -14.59
N ILE A 28 20.12 16.21 -13.84
CA ILE A 28 20.86 15.04 -14.25
C ILE A 28 20.46 13.89 -13.34
N THR A 29 19.94 12.83 -13.94
CA THR A 29 19.57 11.61 -13.23
C THR A 29 20.57 10.52 -13.55
N LEU A 30 21.11 9.90 -12.50
CA LEU A 30 21.93 8.70 -12.58
C LEU A 30 21.08 7.51 -12.14
N ALA A 31 20.93 6.52 -13.00
CA ALA A 31 20.32 5.24 -12.66
C ALA A 31 21.43 4.19 -12.50
N PHE A 32 21.36 3.41 -11.43
CA PHE A 32 22.31 2.35 -11.13
C PHE A 32 21.58 1.02 -11.09
N ASP A 33 22.14 0.02 -11.76
CA ASP A 33 21.65 -1.35 -11.65
C ASP A 33 22.14 -1.96 -10.32
N SER A 34 21.22 -2.43 -9.49
CA SER A 34 21.53 -3.02 -8.18
C SER A 34 21.83 -4.52 -8.23
N GLN A 35 21.79 -5.15 -9.40
CA GLN A 35 22.14 -6.54 -9.57
C GLN A 35 23.66 -6.73 -9.51
N LEU A 36 24.11 -7.72 -8.75
CA LEU A 36 25.52 -8.14 -8.73
C LEU A 36 25.81 -9.08 -9.90
N ALA A 37 26.99 -8.92 -10.50
CA ALA A 37 27.52 -9.79 -11.54
C ALA A 37 27.53 -11.26 -11.07
N LYS A 38 26.81 -12.13 -11.79
CA LYS A 38 26.86 -13.58 -11.64
C LYS A 38 27.27 -14.20 -12.97
N ASN A 39 28.40 -14.90 -13.02
CA ASN A 39 28.91 -15.59 -14.23
C ASN A 39 29.19 -14.66 -15.44
N MET A 40 29.50 -13.39 -15.20
CA MET A 40 29.82 -12.40 -16.23
C MET A 40 31.15 -11.68 -15.90
N PRO A 41 31.84 -11.07 -16.88
CA PRO A 41 33.09 -10.36 -16.62
C PRO A 41 32.94 -9.30 -15.54
N ALA A 42 33.84 -9.30 -14.56
CA ALA A 42 33.82 -8.40 -13.40
C ALA A 42 34.01 -6.92 -13.76
N ALA A 43 34.26 -6.59 -15.03
CA ALA A 43 34.37 -5.22 -15.54
C ALA A 43 33.02 -4.63 -16.00
N LEU A 44 31.97 -5.44 -16.16
CA LEU A 44 30.67 -4.95 -16.67
C LEU A 44 29.69 -4.52 -15.57
N ALA A 45 29.80 -5.09 -14.38
CA ALA A 45 28.94 -4.80 -13.25
C ALA A 45 29.64 -5.13 -11.92
N PRO A 46 29.28 -4.45 -10.82
CA PRO A 46 29.76 -4.76 -9.47
C PRO A 46 29.53 -6.22 -9.10
N CYS A 47 30.50 -6.82 -8.41
CA CYS A 47 30.46 -8.23 -7.99
C CYS A 47 30.33 -8.38 -6.47
N GLU A 48 30.21 -9.63 -5.99
CA GLU A 48 30.10 -9.93 -4.56
C GLU A 48 31.33 -9.46 -3.76
N ASN A 49 32.52 -9.52 -4.34
CA ASN A 49 33.73 -9.00 -3.69
C ASN A 49 33.67 -7.49 -3.46
N ASP A 50 33.05 -6.73 -4.37
CA ASP A 50 32.88 -5.28 -4.20
C ASP A 50 31.96 -4.96 -3.03
N LEU A 51 30.90 -5.76 -2.88
CA LEU A 51 29.98 -5.65 -1.75
C LEU A 51 30.68 -6.00 -0.42
N LEU A 52 31.39 -7.13 -0.37
CA LEU A 52 32.06 -7.61 0.85
C LEU A 52 33.20 -6.69 1.31
N ASN A 53 33.95 -6.12 0.37
CA ASN A 53 35.03 -5.19 0.68
C ASN A 53 34.55 -3.75 0.96
N GLY A 54 33.26 -3.47 0.73
CA GLY A 54 32.71 -2.12 0.83
C GLY A 54 33.32 -1.15 -0.18
N THR A 55 33.63 -1.64 -1.38
CA THR A 55 34.22 -0.87 -2.48
C THR A 55 33.36 0.36 -2.78
N ARG A 56 34.04 1.50 -2.92
CA ARG A 56 33.41 2.76 -3.33
C ARG A 56 33.73 3.03 -4.79
N PHE A 57 32.72 3.50 -5.51
CA PHE A 57 32.82 3.84 -6.90
C PHE A 57 32.57 5.34 -7.08
N ALA A 58 33.38 5.97 -7.92
CA ALA A 58 33.30 7.37 -8.29
C ALA A 58 33.17 7.49 -9.82
N LEU A 59 32.73 8.66 -10.30
CA LEU A 59 32.71 8.93 -11.73
C LEU A 59 34.15 8.95 -12.28
N ALA A 60 34.44 8.04 -13.23
CA ALA A 60 35.61 8.14 -14.09
C ALA A 60 35.29 9.10 -15.24
N TRP A 61 36.11 10.13 -15.41
CA TRP A 61 35.86 11.17 -16.42
C TRP A 61 37.12 11.74 -17.05
N ARG A 62 38.30 11.43 -16.52
CA ARG A 62 39.56 11.86 -17.11
C ARG A 62 39.92 10.96 -18.29
N ASP A 63 40.54 11.52 -19.32
CA ASP A 63 40.90 10.78 -20.54
C ASP A 63 41.65 9.47 -20.26
N GLU A 64 42.61 9.49 -19.31
CA GLU A 64 43.39 8.30 -18.92
C GLU A 64 42.55 7.22 -18.21
N GLU A 65 41.42 7.57 -17.62
CA GLU A 65 40.54 6.64 -16.89
C GLU A 65 39.53 5.96 -17.83
N VAL A 66 39.23 6.55 -18.99
CA VAL A 66 38.17 6.09 -19.91
C VAL A 66 38.69 5.64 -21.29
N ALA A 67 40.00 5.68 -21.51
CA ALA A 67 40.61 5.32 -22.79
C ALA A 67 40.23 3.89 -23.23
N ASP A 68 40.46 2.90 -22.36
CA ASP A 68 40.16 1.49 -22.65
C ASP A 68 38.66 1.24 -22.84
N PHE A 69 37.81 2.05 -22.21
CA PHE A 69 36.35 1.99 -22.38
C PHE A 69 35.90 2.42 -23.78
N LEU A 70 36.52 3.47 -24.33
CA LEU A 70 36.20 3.97 -25.68
C LEU A 70 36.64 3.02 -26.80
N ASP A 71 37.64 2.17 -26.54
CA ASP A 71 38.14 1.18 -27.49
C ASP A 71 37.21 -0.04 -27.62
N GLN A 72 36.20 -0.18 -26.76
CA GLN A 72 35.24 -1.28 -26.82
C GLN A 72 34.31 -1.13 -28.03
N THR A 73 34.16 -2.19 -28.82
CA THR A 73 33.39 -2.17 -30.08
C THR A 73 31.93 -1.77 -29.88
N TRP A 74 31.28 -2.24 -28.80
CA TRP A 74 29.89 -1.91 -28.50
C TRP A 74 29.72 -0.44 -28.05
N ILE A 75 30.75 0.17 -27.45
CA ILE A 75 30.76 1.59 -27.09
C ILE A 75 30.90 2.47 -28.33
N ASP A 76 31.86 2.15 -29.21
CA ASP A 76 32.01 2.85 -30.49
C ASP A 76 30.71 2.78 -31.30
N GLY A 77 30.10 1.59 -31.41
CA GLY A 77 28.80 1.39 -32.06
C GLY A 77 27.70 2.24 -31.43
N TRP A 78 27.60 2.24 -30.10
CA TRP A 78 26.59 3.01 -29.35
C TRP A 78 26.71 4.51 -29.58
N LEU A 79 27.92 5.05 -29.46
CA LEU A 79 28.17 6.47 -29.63
C LEU A 79 27.92 6.91 -31.09
N ARG A 80 28.36 6.11 -32.06
CA ARG A 80 28.09 6.36 -33.49
C ARG A 80 26.61 6.37 -33.79
N GLU A 81 25.85 5.37 -33.34
CA GLU A 81 24.41 5.29 -33.61
C GLU A 81 23.67 6.48 -32.97
N SER A 82 24.03 6.84 -31.74
CA SER A 82 23.44 7.98 -31.04
C SER A 82 23.75 9.30 -31.73
N PHE A 83 25.01 9.50 -32.17
CA PHE A 83 25.41 10.66 -32.96
C PHE A 83 24.69 10.73 -34.31
N LEU A 84 24.65 9.63 -35.05
CA LEU A 84 23.97 9.56 -36.35
C LEU A 84 22.49 9.90 -36.24
N GLN A 85 21.82 9.37 -35.21
CA GLN A 85 20.42 9.68 -34.94
C GLN A 85 20.21 11.18 -34.71
N TYR A 86 21.06 11.82 -33.89
CA TYR A 86 20.94 13.25 -33.61
C TYR A 86 21.31 14.12 -34.81
N ALA A 87 22.46 13.86 -35.46
CA ALA A 87 22.95 14.61 -36.59
C ALA A 87 21.99 14.56 -37.80
N SER A 88 21.32 13.42 -38.01
CA SER A 88 20.34 13.27 -39.09
C SER A 88 18.96 13.83 -38.75
N GLN A 89 18.44 13.56 -37.55
CA GLN A 89 17.04 13.88 -37.22
C GLN A 89 16.86 15.27 -36.61
N VAL A 90 17.87 15.80 -35.94
CA VAL A 90 17.80 17.08 -35.21
C VAL A 90 18.56 18.17 -35.95
N GLU A 91 19.82 17.90 -36.32
CA GLU A 91 20.66 18.90 -37.00
C GLU A 91 20.50 18.89 -38.52
N ASN A 92 19.92 17.82 -39.08
CA ASN A 92 19.73 17.64 -40.52
C ASN A 92 21.02 17.85 -41.34
N ARG A 93 22.16 17.33 -40.83
CA ARG A 93 23.47 17.44 -41.50
C ARG A 93 23.46 16.66 -42.82
N SER A 94 24.22 17.15 -43.81
CA SER A 94 24.41 16.42 -45.08
C SER A 94 25.23 15.14 -44.87
N GLU A 95 25.05 14.15 -45.76
CA GLU A 95 25.81 12.89 -45.69
C GLU A 95 27.33 13.11 -45.70
N GLN A 96 27.82 14.07 -46.49
CA GLN A 96 29.24 14.41 -46.55
C GLN A 96 29.75 14.96 -45.21
N ALA A 97 28.97 15.83 -44.55
CA ALA A 97 29.31 16.38 -43.24
C ALA A 97 29.31 15.28 -42.17
N ILE A 98 28.32 14.37 -42.21
CA ILE A 98 28.26 13.21 -41.30
C ILE A 98 29.49 12.31 -41.48
N GLN A 99 29.88 12.00 -42.72
CA GLN A 99 31.07 11.18 -42.97
C GLN A 99 32.35 11.84 -42.46
N GLN A 100 32.49 13.15 -42.61
CA GLN A 100 33.63 13.90 -42.07
C GLN A 100 33.66 13.88 -40.54
N ALA A 101 32.50 14.07 -39.89
CA ALA A 101 32.35 14.01 -38.43
C ALA A 101 32.71 12.61 -37.87
N LEU A 102 32.25 11.55 -38.53
CA LEU A 102 32.60 10.17 -38.14
C LEU A 102 34.09 9.87 -38.29
N ARG A 103 34.76 10.39 -39.33
CA ARG A 103 36.21 10.23 -39.54
C ARG A 103 37.05 10.99 -38.52
N SER A 104 36.51 12.09 -37.98
CA SER A 104 37.17 12.92 -36.98
C SER A 104 36.79 12.57 -35.54
N PHE A 105 36.04 11.47 -35.34
CA PHE A 105 35.63 11.01 -34.02
C PHE A 105 34.80 12.04 -33.22
N GLU A 106 34.02 12.87 -33.91
CA GLU A 106 33.21 13.93 -33.28
C GLU A 106 32.25 13.36 -32.21
N TYR A 107 31.73 12.16 -32.42
CA TYR A 107 30.84 11.46 -31.49
C TYR A 107 31.52 11.09 -30.16
N GLN A 108 32.80 10.68 -30.18
CA GLN A 108 33.58 10.45 -28.96
C GLN A 108 33.89 11.78 -28.26
N ALA A 109 34.25 12.82 -29.03
CA ALA A 109 34.51 14.15 -28.49
C ALA A 109 33.29 14.73 -27.76
N HIS A 110 32.07 14.58 -28.31
CA HIS A 110 30.83 15.00 -27.64
C HIS A 110 30.60 14.25 -26.32
N TRP A 111 30.89 12.95 -26.29
CA TRP A 111 30.75 12.15 -25.08
C TRP A 111 31.79 12.53 -24.00
N LEU A 112 33.05 12.74 -24.39
CA LEU A 112 34.11 13.23 -23.50
C LEU A 112 33.80 14.63 -22.95
N ASN A 113 33.23 15.52 -23.77
CA ASN A 113 32.76 16.83 -23.32
C ASN A 113 31.67 16.71 -22.24
N LEU A 114 30.74 15.76 -22.41
CA LEU A 114 29.71 15.50 -21.42
C LEU A 114 30.32 15.00 -20.10
N LEU A 115 31.25 14.05 -20.16
CA LEU A 115 31.95 13.55 -18.96
C LEU A 115 32.76 14.64 -18.26
N THR A 116 33.50 15.45 -19.01
CA THR A 116 34.26 16.58 -18.48
C THR A 116 33.33 17.58 -17.78
N LEU A 117 32.19 17.89 -18.38
CA LEU A 117 31.17 18.73 -17.76
C LEU A 117 30.67 18.13 -16.44
N LEU A 118 30.39 16.81 -16.40
CA LEU A 118 29.96 16.15 -15.18
C LEU A 118 31.05 16.17 -14.09
N GLY A 119 32.31 15.93 -14.47
CA GLY A 119 33.43 15.84 -13.53
C GLY A 119 33.92 17.18 -13.01
N GLU A 120 33.84 18.25 -13.81
CA GLU A 120 34.32 19.58 -13.42
C GLU A 120 33.21 20.48 -12.85
N GLN A 121 31.98 20.39 -13.36
CA GLN A 121 30.90 21.32 -13.00
C GLN A 121 29.99 20.78 -11.91
N LEU A 122 30.00 19.47 -11.63
CA LEU A 122 29.10 18.83 -10.69
C LEU A 122 29.86 18.04 -9.63
N THR A 123 29.26 17.94 -8.44
CA THR A 123 29.72 17.02 -7.40
C THR A 123 28.96 15.71 -7.54
N VAL A 124 29.48 14.79 -8.37
CA VAL A 124 28.90 13.44 -8.50
C VAL A 124 29.28 12.62 -7.27
N PRO A 125 28.32 12.11 -6.48
CA PRO A 125 28.62 11.41 -5.24
C PRO A 125 29.28 10.05 -5.48
N GLU A 126 30.16 9.66 -4.55
CA GLU A 126 30.61 8.26 -4.47
C GLU A 126 29.44 7.35 -4.09
N VAL A 127 29.37 6.18 -4.71
CA VAL A 127 28.36 5.17 -4.43
C VAL A 127 29.03 3.89 -3.94
N LYS A 128 28.34 3.16 -3.06
CA LYS A 128 28.74 1.83 -2.60
C LYS A 128 27.52 0.96 -2.41
N PHE A 129 27.72 -0.35 -2.57
CA PHE A 129 26.70 -1.31 -2.16
C PHE A 129 26.66 -1.45 -0.64
N VAL A 130 25.49 -1.82 -0.17
CA VAL A 130 25.22 -2.05 1.24
C VAL A 130 24.44 -3.36 1.33
N THR A 131 24.84 -4.20 2.28
CA THR A 131 24.14 -5.44 2.61
C THR A 131 23.96 -5.53 4.12
N HIS A 132 23.11 -6.47 4.54
CA HIS A 132 22.91 -6.74 5.95
C HIS A 132 24.14 -7.45 6.51
N THR A 133 24.48 -7.11 7.74
CA THR A 133 25.55 -7.75 8.51
C THR A 133 25.05 -7.97 9.94
N LEU A 134 25.79 -8.72 10.75
CA LEU A 134 25.45 -8.90 12.17
C LEU A 134 25.37 -7.57 12.94
N SER A 135 26.18 -6.57 12.57
CA SER A 135 26.17 -5.24 13.20
C SER A 135 25.16 -4.27 12.57
N THR A 136 24.72 -4.56 11.34
CA THR A 136 23.87 -3.69 10.54
C THR A 136 22.78 -4.55 9.91
N PRO A 137 21.78 -5.01 10.69
CA PRO A 137 20.75 -5.90 10.20
C PRO A 137 19.87 -5.21 9.15
N ALA A 138 19.19 -6.02 8.33
CA ALA A 138 18.16 -5.53 7.44
C ALA A 138 16.99 -4.95 8.25
N ILE A 139 16.46 -3.81 7.80
CA ILE A 139 15.29 -3.19 8.41
C ILE A 139 14.04 -3.77 7.74
N PRO A 140 13.15 -4.45 8.50
CA PRO A 140 11.88 -4.91 7.97
C PRO A 140 11.00 -3.73 7.59
N VAL A 141 10.29 -3.85 6.47
CA VAL A 141 9.35 -2.84 5.98
C VAL A 141 8.01 -3.49 5.66
N ASP A 142 6.94 -2.94 6.19
CA ASP A 142 5.58 -3.32 5.81
C ASP A 142 5.06 -2.33 4.78
N LEU A 143 4.48 -2.84 3.68
CA LEU A 143 3.77 -2.04 2.70
C LEU A 143 2.28 -2.22 2.91
N ILE A 144 1.60 -1.12 3.23
CA ILE A 144 0.14 -1.04 3.28
C ILE A 144 -0.33 -0.41 1.97
N LEU A 145 -1.28 -1.04 1.30
CA LEU A 145 -1.73 -0.63 -0.02
C LEU A 145 -3.25 -0.62 -0.09
N ASP A 146 -3.78 0.50 -0.56
CA ASP A 146 -5.19 0.71 -0.86
C ASP A 146 -5.37 0.90 -2.37
N VAL A 147 -5.97 -0.09 -3.03
CA VAL A 147 -6.19 -0.10 -4.49
C VAL A 147 -7.64 0.22 -4.82
N GLY A 148 -7.91 1.51 -4.97
CA GLY A 148 -9.23 2.01 -5.32
C GLY A 148 -9.56 1.96 -6.81
N ASN A 149 -10.85 2.17 -7.12
CA ASN A 149 -11.41 2.19 -8.47
C ASN A 149 -10.96 3.38 -9.35
N THR A 150 -10.29 4.38 -8.77
CA THR A 150 -9.85 5.59 -9.50
C THR A 150 -8.46 6.00 -9.05
N HIS A 151 -8.22 5.92 -7.75
CA HIS A 151 -6.92 6.21 -7.15
C HIS A 151 -6.44 5.06 -6.31
N THR A 152 -5.12 4.95 -6.20
CA THR A 152 -4.39 4.02 -5.36
C THR A 152 -3.45 4.83 -4.48
N CYS A 153 -3.24 4.36 -3.26
CA CYS A 153 -2.22 4.94 -2.37
C CYS A 153 -1.58 3.84 -1.52
N GLY A 154 -0.40 4.11 -1.00
CA GLY A 154 0.31 3.18 -0.14
C GLY A 154 1.19 3.89 0.88
N VAL A 155 1.48 3.18 1.97
CA VAL A 155 2.37 3.62 3.04
C VAL A 155 3.35 2.49 3.35
N LEU A 156 4.62 2.87 3.46
CA LEU A 156 5.73 2.04 3.87
C LEU A 156 6.01 2.33 5.35
N ILE A 157 6.14 1.29 6.16
CA ILE A 157 6.40 1.40 7.60
C ILE A 157 7.66 0.61 7.90
N GLU A 158 8.71 1.29 8.37
CA GLU A 158 9.96 0.65 8.78
C GLU A 158 9.88 0.23 10.25
N ASP A 159 10.41 -0.96 10.55
CA ASP A 159 10.54 -1.45 11.92
C ASP A 159 12.01 -1.37 12.38
N HIS A 160 12.32 -0.39 13.21
CA HIS A 160 13.65 -0.16 13.80
C HIS A 160 13.79 -0.79 15.19
N GLY A 161 12.87 -1.67 15.60
CA GLY A 161 12.88 -2.30 16.91
C GLY A 161 12.77 -1.30 18.05
N GLU A 162 13.79 -1.22 18.91
CA GLU A 162 13.81 -0.29 20.06
C GLU A 162 13.90 1.19 19.66
N ALA A 163 14.37 1.49 18.45
CA ALA A 163 14.51 2.86 17.96
C ALA A 163 13.24 3.40 17.27
N ASN A 164 12.14 2.64 17.27
CA ASN A 164 10.85 3.10 16.75
C ASN A 164 10.32 4.30 17.56
N ASP A 165 9.82 5.31 16.85
CA ASP A 165 9.30 6.58 17.40
C ASP A 165 7.91 6.83 16.78
N GLY A 166 7.00 5.87 17.02
CA GLY A 166 5.62 5.90 16.53
C GLY A 166 5.52 5.94 15.01
N LEU A 167 4.73 6.89 14.48
CA LEU A 167 4.50 7.05 13.04
C LEU A 167 5.65 7.77 12.30
N ARG A 168 6.77 8.11 12.96
CA ARG A 168 7.88 8.83 12.30
C ARG A 168 8.68 7.95 11.34
N GLN A 169 8.64 6.63 11.50
CA GLN A 169 9.25 5.64 10.60
C GLN A 169 8.35 5.28 9.41
N THR A 170 7.47 6.19 9.00
CA THR A 170 6.54 5.98 7.88
C THR A 170 6.95 6.81 6.66
N ALA A 171 6.70 6.26 5.49
CA ALA A 171 6.90 6.91 4.21
C ALA A 171 5.73 6.63 3.28
N GLU A 172 5.27 7.65 2.57
CA GLU A 172 4.28 7.45 1.51
C GLU A 172 4.90 6.72 0.32
N LEU A 173 4.16 5.79 -0.28
CA LEU A 173 4.53 5.18 -1.54
C LEU A 173 4.49 6.25 -2.65
N GLN A 174 5.61 6.44 -3.33
CA GLN A 174 5.76 7.41 -4.41
C GLN A 174 6.14 6.68 -5.70
N VAL A 175 5.21 6.65 -6.65
CA VAL A 175 5.47 6.09 -7.99
C VAL A 175 6.33 7.07 -8.78
N ARG A 176 7.49 6.60 -9.26
CA ARG A 176 8.39 7.37 -10.12
C ARG A 176 8.12 7.07 -11.58
N SER A 177 8.03 8.11 -12.41
CA SER A 177 8.00 7.93 -13.87
C SER A 177 9.33 7.35 -14.35
N LEU A 178 9.31 6.25 -15.08
CA LEU A 178 10.55 5.65 -15.59
C LEU A 178 11.07 6.38 -16.84
N SER A 179 10.17 6.97 -17.63
CA SER A 179 10.55 7.81 -18.78
C SER A 179 11.11 9.18 -18.37
N GLU A 180 10.59 9.73 -17.26
CA GLU A 180 10.96 11.04 -16.69
C GLU A 180 11.22 10.91 -15.18
N PRO A 181 12.36 10.33 -14.75
CA PRO A 181 12.63 9.98 -13.36
C PRO A 181 12.70 11.16 -12.39
N GLN A 182 12.79 12.39 -12.88
CA GLN A 182 12.63 13.60 -12.07
C GLN A 182 11.18 13.82 -11.59
N CYS A 183 10.20 13.17 -12.23
CA CYS A 183 8.79 13.26 -11.90
C CYS A 183 8.38 12.13 -10.95
N LEU A 184 7.88 12.51 -9.78
CA LEU A 184 7.26 11.64 -8.79
C LEU A 184 5.76 11.95 -8.74
N ASN A 185 4.95 10.91 -8.60
CA ASN A 185 3.51 11.07 -8.40
C ASN A 185 3.21 11.66 -7.01
N ASP A 186 2.05 12.30 -6.91
CA ASP A 186 1.42 12.53 -5.62
C ASP A 186 1.15 11.18 -4.90
N PRO A 187 1.13 11.15 -3.55
CA PRO A 187 0.87 9.93 -2.77
C PRO A 187 -0.43 9.21 -3.13
N LEU A 188 -1.44 9.97 -3.53
CA LEU A 188 -2.67 9.45 -4.11
C LEU A 188 -2.57 9.53 -5.64
N PHE A 189 -2.15 8.44 -6.28
CA PHE A 189 -1.95 8.38 -7.72
C PHE A 189 -3.09 7.64 -8.41
N THR A 190 -3.28 7.89 -9.72
CA THR A 190 -4.34 7.22 -10.48
C THR A 190 -4.12 5.70 -10.59
N SER A 191 -5.19 4.92 -10.46
CA SER A 191 -5.20 3.46 -10.67
C SER A 191 -5.13 3.04 -12.15
N ARG A 192 -4.90 3.99 -13.07
CA ARG A 192 -4.77 3.70 -14.50
C ARG A 192 -3.52 2.86 -14.75
N VAL A 193 -3.65 1.93 -15.69
CA VAL A 193 -2.57 1.07 -16.18
C VAL A 193 -2.46 1.24 -17.67
N GLU A 194 -1.24 1.44 -18.17
CA GLU A 194 -0.92 1.38 -19.59
C GLU A 194 0.29 0.47 -19.82
N PHE A 195 0.21 -0.41 -20.81
CA PHE A 195 1.34 -1.21 -21.27
C PHE A 195 2.42 -0.30 -21.84
N SER A 196 3.59 -0.30 -21.22
CA SER A 196 4.76 0.42 -21.69
C SER A 196 6.02 -0.19 -21.07
N GLU A 197 6.89 -0.71 -21.93
CA GLU A 197 8.16 -1.32 -21.54
C GLU A 197 9.11 -0.27 -20.93
N ALA A 198 9.75 -0.61 -19.80
CA ALA A 198 10.77 0.24 -19.21
C ALA A 198 12.03 0.24 -20.08
N ARG A 199 12.59 1.43 -20.38
CA ARG A 199 13.77 1.55 -21.25
C ARG A 199 14.84 2.41 -20.61
N PHE A 200 16.00 1.81 -20.34
CA PHE A 200 17.17 2.46 -19.76
C PHE A 200 18.29 2.66 -20.79
N GLY A 201 17.92 3.02 -22.02
CA GLY A 201 18.83 3.18 -23.16
C GLY A 201 18.56 2.20 -24.30
N LYS A 202 19.59 1.92 -25.10
CA LYS A 202 19.53 1.05 -26.28
C LYS A 202 19.93 -0.38 -25.90
N GLN A 203 18.96 -1.28 -25.75
CA GLN A 203 19.19 -2.62 -25.18
C GLN A 203 20.05 -3.52 -26.06
N HIS A 204 20.09 -3.34 -27.39
CA HIS A 204 20.95 -4.16 -28.24
C HIS A 204 22.44 -3.97 -27.93
N PHE A 205 22.89 -2.76 -27.58
CA PHE A 205 24.25 -2.54 -27.09
C PHE A 205 24.48 -3.17 -25.72
N SER A 206 23.42 -3.35 -24.93
CA SER A 206 23.53 -4.15 -23.72
C SER A 206 23.85 -5.62 -24.06
N VAL A 207 23.17 -6.19 -25.04
CA VAL A 207 23.44 -7.57 -25.48
C VAL A 207 24.83 -7.70 -26.08
N GLU A 208 25.27 -6.74 -26.92
CA GLU A 208 26.60 -6.74 -27.55
C GLU A 208 27.74 -6.68 -26.52
N SER A 209 27.54 -6.03 -25.37
CA SER A 209 28.51 -6.02 -24.29
C SER A 209 28.63 -7.38 -23.57
N GLY A 210 27.75 -8.34 -23.86
CA GLY A 210 27.63 -9.61 -23.13
C GLY A 210 26.83 -9.55 -21.82
N ARG A 211 26.05 -8.49 -21.57
CA ARG A 211 25.17 -8.37 -20.39
C ARG A 211 23.73 -8.02 -20.82
N ASP A 212 22.97 -9.01 -21.24
CA ASP A 212 21.60 -8.88 -21.74
C ASP A 212 20.55 -8.59 -20.63
N ASP A 213 20.91 -8.82 -19.37
CA ASP A 213 20.09 -8.59 -18.17
C ASP A 213 20.28 -7.21 -17.50
N ALA A 214 20.96 -6.27 -18.17
CA ALA A 214 21.17 -4.93 -17.61
C ALA A 214 19.85 -4.15 -17.47
N PHE A 215 19.61 -3.56 -16.30
CA PHE A 215 18.46 -2.71 -15.97
C PHE A 215 17.10 -3.40 -16.17
N VAL A 216 16.99 -4.67 -15.78
CA VAL A 216 15.72 -5.40 -15.79
C VAL A 216 14.72 -4.74 -14.82
N TRP A 217 13.58 -4.33 -15.34
CA TRP A 217 12.42 -3.90 -14.56
C TRP A 217 11.34 -5.00 -14.64
N PRO A 218 10.80 -5.49 -13.51
CA PRO A 218 9.98 -6.71 -13.50
C PRO A 218 8.53 -6.48 -13.99
N SER A 219 8.23 -5.33 -14.58
CA SER A 219 6.89 -4.93 -15.02
C SER A 219 6.91 -4.34 -16.43
N ILE A 220 5.89 -4.71 -17.21
CA ILE A 220 5.67 -4.25 -18.59
C ILE A 220 4.57 -3.18 -18.69
N VAL A 221 4.09 -2.68 -17.56
CA VAL A 221 3.07 -1.61 -17.49
C VAL A 221 3.59 -0.43 -16.68
N ARG A 222 2.99 0.75 -16.89
CA ARG A 222 3.15 1.93 -16.04
C ARG A 222 1.85 2.23 -15.32
N VAL A 223 1.95 2.88 -14.17
CA VAL A 223 0.82 3.34 -13.35
C VAL A 223 0.97 4.84 -13.03
N GLY A 224 -0.07 5.46 -12.48
CA GLY A 224 -0.02 6.86 -12.09
C GLY A 224 0.05 7.83 -13.28
N ASP A 225 0.73 8.95 -13.10
CA ASP A 225 0.85 10.05 -14.04
C ASP A 225 1.52 9.66 -15.36
N GLU A 226 2.48 8.74 -15.32
CA GLU A 226 3.11 8.21 -16.54
C GLU A 226 2.08 7.46 -17.39
N ALA A 227 1.27 6.59 -16.78
CA ALA A 227 0.17 5.91 -17.47
C ALA A 227 -0.88 6.90 -17.99
N ARG A 228 -1.21 7.94 -17.20
CA ARG A 228 -2.12 9.01 -17.63
C ARG A 228 -1.60 9.76 -18.86
N ALA A 229 -0.32 10.13 -18.86
CA ALA A 229 0.32 10.82 -19.98
C ALA A 229 0.36 9.94 -21.23
N LEU A 230 0.73 8.66 -21.08
CA LEU A 230 0.74 7.67 -22.16
C LEU A 230 -0.65 7.49 -22.79
N ALA A 231 -1.70 7.43 -21.98
CA ALA A 231 -3.07 7.32 -22.47
C ALA A 231 -3.53 8.57 -23.25
N MET A 232 -3.13 9.76 -22.81
CA MET A 232 -3.49 11.03 -23.46
C MET A 232 -2.74 11.28 -24.77
N GLN A 233 -1.52 10.76 -24.90
CA GLN A 233 -0.64 10.98 -26.05
C GLN A 233 -0.75 9.87 -27.11
N ARG A 234 -1.71 8.96 -26.96
CA ARG A 234 -1.92 7.84 -27.87
C ARG A 234 -2.30 8.34 -29.29
N VAL A 235 -1.58 7.86 -30.30
CA VAL A 235 -1.78 8.25 -31.72
C VAL A 235 -2.46 7.15 -32.56
N GLY A 236 -2.70 5.95 -32.02
CA GLY A 236 -3.30 4.81 -32.75
C GLY A 236 -4.74 4.47 -32.39
N THR A 237 -5.46 3.83 -33.33
CA THR A 237 -6.82 3.29 -33.18
C THR A 237 -6.90 1.76 -33.09
N GLU A 238 -5.78 1.05 -33.25
CA GLU A 238 -5.75 -0.41 -33.30
C GLU A 238 -5.34 -1.03 -31.96
N GLY A 239 -6.28 -1.63 -31.24
CA GLY A 239 -6.03 -2.38 -30.00
C GLY A 239 -6.23 -1.59 -28.70
N SER A 240 -6.16 -2.27 -27.56
CA SER A 240 -6.19 -1.64 -26.23
C SER A 240 -4.77 -1.59 -25.66
N SER A 241 -4.35 -0.41 -25.17
CA SER A 241 -3.04 -0.21 -24.55
C SER A 241 -3.09 -0.23 -23.02
N GLY A 242 -4.29 -0.18 -22.44
CA GLY A 242 -4.46 -0.02 -21.00
C GLY A 242 -5.93 0.14 -20.61
N ILE A 243 -6.16 0.29 -19.30
CA ILE A 243 -7.49 0.52 -18.71
C ILE A 243 -7.40 1.56 -17.59
N SER A 244 -8.52 2.24 -17.33
CA SER A 244 -8.61 3.29 -16.32
C SER A 244 -8.53 2.77 -14.88
N SER A 245 -8.97 1.53 -14.63
CA SER A 245 -8.83 0.87 -13.33
C SER A 245 -9.05 -0.63 -13.47
N PRO A 246 -8.04 -1.47 -13.16
CA PRO A 246 -8.19 -2.92 -13.11
C PRO A 246 -9.19 -3.39 -12.05
N ARG A 247 -9.36 -2.62 -10.95
CA ARG A 247 -10.26 -2.98 -9.85
C ARG A 247 -11.71 -3.18 -10.29
N ARG A 248 -12.18 -2.38 -11.25
CA ARG A 248 -13.55 -2.45 -11.80
C ARG A 248 -13.85 -3.74 -12.54
N TYR A 249 -12.81 -4.39 -13.05
CA TYR A 249 -12.90 -5.59 -13.89
C TYR A 249 -12.25 -6.79 -13.21
N LEU A 250 -12.07 -6.74 -11.89
CA LEU A 250 -11.39 -7.80 -11.15
C LEU A 250 -12.07 -9.16 -11.33
N TRP A 251 -13.39 -9.18 -11.51
CA TRP A 251 -14.20 -10.37 -11.76
C TRP A 251 -14.12 -10.89 -13.21
N ASP A 252 -13.61 -10.09 -14.16
CA ASP A 252 -13.56 -10.44 -15.59
C ASP A 252 -12.25 -11.17 -15.92
N GLU A 253 -12.28 -12.49 -15.70
CA GLU A 253 -11.18 -13.42 -16.03
C GLU A 253 -11.23 -13.91 -17.48
N THR A 254 -12.14 -13.37 -18.31
CA THR A 254 -12.27 -13.73 -19.72
C THR A 254 -11.07 -13.21 -20.51
N PRO A 255 -10.44 -14.02 -21.38
CA PRO A 255 -9.41 -13.54 -22.29
C PRO A 255 -9.90 -12.37 -23.15
N ALA A 256 -9.02 -11.40 -23.39
CA ALA A 256 -9.34 -10.23 -24.20
C ALA A 256 -9.56 -10.62 -25.67
N LEU A 257 -10.61 -10.07 -26.29
CA LEU A 257 -10.93 -10.30 -27.71
C LEU A 257 -9.88 -9.72 -28.67
N GLN A 258 -9.09 -8.75 -28.21
CA GLN A 258 -8.04 -8.12 -28.98
C GLN A 258 -6.74 -8.17 -28.17
N ASP A 259 -5.64 -8.43 -28.85
CA ASP A 259 -4.32 -8.44 -28.21
C ASP A 259 -3.98 -7.06 -27.64
N TRP A 260 -3.43 -7.05 -26.42
CA TRP A 260 -2.88 -5.86 -25.79
C TRP A 260 -1.63 -5.37 -26.52
N ARG A 261 -1.47 -4.05 -26.59
CA ARG A 261 -0.35 -3.40 -27.29
C ARG A 261 0.36 -2.40 -26.39
N PHE A 262 1.66 -2.20 -26.61
CA PHE A 262 2.38 -1.14 -25.93
C PHE A 262 1.96 0.24 -26.44
N SER A 263 1.72 1.17 -25.52
CA SER A 263 1.49 2.58 -25.84
C SER A 263 2.77 3.20 -26.44
N GLN A 264 2.63 3.88 -27.58
CA GLN A 264 3.73 4.58 -28.26
C GLN A 264 3.44 6.08 -28.38
N ILE A 265 4.38 6.90 -27.88
CA ILE A 265 4.30 8.36 -27.99
C ILE A 265 4.81 8.86 -29.35
N HIS A 266 5.75 8.14 -30.00
CA HIS A 266 6.46 8.60 -31.21
C HIS A 266 6.71 7.49 -32.25
N GLY A 267 5.76 6.56 -32.42
CA GLY A 267 5.90 5.45 -33.38
C GLY A 267 6.01 5.92 -34.83
N LYS A 268 7.15 5.62 -35.50
CA LYS A 268 7.30 5.77 -36.97
C LYS A 268 6.64 4.62 -37.75
N THR A 269 6.23 3.56 -37.06
CA THR A 269 5.65 2.34 -37.63
C THR A 269 4.13 2.40 -37.64
N GLN A 270 3.49 1.91 -38.71
CA GLN A 270 2.03 1.92 -38.84
C GLN A 270 1.28 1.02 -37.83
N ARG A 271 1.99 0.14 -37.09
CA ARG A 271 1.37 -0.82 -36.14
C ARG A 271 2.06 -0.79 -34.77
N GLU A 272 1.26 -0.63 -33.72
CA GLU A 272 1.71 -0.69 -32.32
C GLU A 272 2.19 -2.13 -31.99
N PRO A 273 3.33 -2.34 -31.30
CA PRO A 273 3.83 -3.67 -30.97
C PRO A 273 2.97 -4.35 -29.91
N LEU A 274 2.91 -5.69 -29.96
CA LEU A 274 2.21 -6.49 -28.96
C LEU A 274 2.84 -6.28 -27.58
N ALA A 275 2.01 -6.35 -26.52
CA ALA A 275 2.42 -6.22 -25.13
C ALA A 275 3.19 -7.46 -24.62
N THR A 276 4.19 -7.90 -25.37
CA THR A 276 5.06 -9.04 -25.07
C THR A 276 6.48 -8.53 -24.86
N ALA A 277 6.92 -8.46 -23.61
CA ALA A 277 8.28 -8.05 -23.26
C ALA A 277 8.84 -8.85 -22.08
N PHE A 278 10.16 -9.00 -22.07
CA PHE A 278 10.87 -9.53 -20.93
C PHE A 278 10.69 -8.62 -19.70
N PRO A 279 10.75 -9.18 -18.47
CA PRO A 279 10.87 -10.61 -18.17
C PRO A 279 9.53 -11.36 -18.19
N LEU A 280 8.41 -10.64 -18.08
CA LEU A 280 7.08 -11.23 -17.88
C LEU A 280 6.60 -12.11 -19.05
N MET A 281 7.09 -11.86 -20.26
CA MET A 281 6.85 -12.69 -21.45
C MET A 281 7.10 -14.18 -21.20
N ASN A 282 8.14 -14.53 -20.45
CA ASN A 282 8.52 -15.92 -20.20
C ASN A 282 7.91 -16.48 -18.90
N LEU A 283 7.10 -15.69 -18.21
CA LEU A 283 6.55 -16.03 -16.90
C LEU A 283 5.02 -16.18 -16.93
N MET A 284 4.37 -15.81 -18.02
CA MET A 284 2.92 -15.91 -18.19
C MET A 284 2.55 -16.45 -19.57
N ASN A 285 1.38 -17.06 -19.67
CA ASN A 285 0.77 -17.48 -20.94
C ASN A 285 -0.04 -16.32 -21.58
N ASP A 286 -0.71 -16.62 -22.70
CA ASP A 286 -1.54 -15.67 -23.47
C ASP A 286 -2.65 -15.01 -22.64
N ASP A 287 -3.26 -15.72 -21.70
CA ASP A 287 -4.33 -15.22 -20.82
C ASP A 287 -3.78 -14.43 -19.61
N GLY A 288 -2.46 -14.46 -19.43
CA GLY A 288 -1.75 -13.80 -18.34
C GLY A 288 -1.67 -14.63 -17.06
N GLN A 289 -1.97 -15.92 -17.13
CA GLN A 289 -1.78 -16.84 -16.01
C GLN A 289 -0.28 -17.13 -15.82
N PRO A 290 0.24 -17.08 -14.59
CA PRO A 290 1.64 -17.41 -14.34
C PRO A 290 1.97 -18.88 -14.65
N LEU A 291 3.02 -19.11 -15.42
CA LEU A 291 3.36 -20.46 -15.91
C LEU A 291 3.63 -21.45 -14.79
N PHE A 292 4.18 -21.02 -13.66
CA PHE A 292 4.47 -21.92 -12.53
C PHE A 292 3.22 -22.58 -11.94
N ARG A 293 2.03 -21.99 -12.16
CA ARG A 293 0.74 -22.53 -11.72
C ARG A 293 0.15 -23.54 -12.70
N LEU A 294 0.67 -23.59 -13.91
CA LEU A 294 0.22 -24.50 -14.95
C LEU A 294 0.96 -25.84 -14.87
N PRO A 295 0.30 -26.95 -15.25
CA PRO A 295 0.98 -28.22 -15.50
C PRO A 295 2.15 -28.02 -16.45
N HIS A 296 3.24 -28.76 -16.25
CA HIS A 296 4.48 -28.57 -17.02
C HIS A 296 4.28 -28.65 -18.54
N GLU A 297 3.34 -29.48 -19.01
CA GLU A 297 3.00 -29.64 -20.43
C GLU A 297 2.25 -28.45 -21.04
N GLU A 298 1.67 -27.58 -20.23
CA GLU A 298 0.90 -26.39 -20.62
C GLU A 298 1.68 -25.08 -20.47
N ARG A 299 2.95 -25.14 -20.00
CA ARG A 299 3.79 -23.95 -19.75
C ARG A 299 4.33 -23.35 -21.05
N LEU A 300 3.46 -22.67 -21.78
CA LEU A 300 3.81 -21.91 -22.97
C LEU A 300 3.90 -20.40 -22.66
N PRO A 301 5.02 -19.73 -22.98
CA PRO A 301 5.12 -18.28 -22.82
C PRO A 301 4.13 -17.57 -23.73
N VAL A 302 3.84 -16.30 -23.42
CA VAL A 302 2.90 -15.50 -24.21
C VAL A 302 3.41 -15.28 -25.64
N PHE A 303 2.55 -15.57 -26.61
CA PHE A 303 2.68 -15.22 -28.02
C PHE A 303 1.64 -14.17 -28.43
N SER A 304 0.42 -14.29 -27.91
CA SER A 304 -0.71 -13.38 -28.17
C SER A 304 -1.20 -12.84 -26.82
N PRO A 305 -0.89 -11.58 -26.47
CA PRO A 305 -1.22 -11.05 -25.14
C PRO A 305 -2.72 -10.76 -25.05
N GLN A 306 -3.51 -11.81 -24.77
CA GLN A 306 -4.96 -11.78 -24.60
C GLN A 306 -5.34 -11.74 -23.12
N TYR A 307 -4.49 -11.09 -22.32
CA TYR A 307 -4.65 -10.98 -20.88
C TYR A 307 -6.06 -10.59 -20.48
N SER A 308 -6.65 -11.32 -19.55
CA SER A 308 -7.96 -10.94 -19.00
C SER A 308 -7.88 -9.57 -18.32
N ARG A 309 -9.02 -8.87 -18.21
CA ARG A 309 -9.04 -7.58 -17.51
C ARG A 309 -8.68 -7.73 -16.02
N SER A 310 -9.01 -8.88 -15.42
CA SER A 310 -8.57 -9.25 -14.09
C SER A 310 -7.04 -9.36 -14.00
N THR A 311 -6.37 -9.94 -15.01
CA THR A 311 -4.91 -10.05 -15.07
C THR A 311 -4.21 -8.69 -15.11
N LEU A 312 -4.84 -7.64 -15.66
CA LEU A 312 -4.27 -6.29 -15.59
C LEU A 312 -4.10 -5.78 -14.15
N MET A 313 -4.84 -6.35 -13.18
CA MET A 313 -4.58 -6.12 -11.75
C MET A 313 -3.23 -6.73 -11.33
N THR A 314 -2.91 -7.95 -11.76
CA THR A 314 -1.60 -8.57 -11.51
C THR A 314 -0.48 -7.69 -12.08
N HIS A 315 -0.61 -7.20 -13.31
CA HIS A 315 0.38 -6.30 -13.91
C HIS A 315 0.52 -4.98 -13.14
N MET A 316 -0.59 -4.37 -12.71
CA MET A 316 -0.58 -3.16 -11.88
C MET A 316 0.18 -3.39 -10.57
N LEU A 317 -0.11 -4.51 -9.90
CA LEU A 317 0.53 -4.87 -8.64
C LEU A 317 2.01 -5.20 -8.82
N CYS A 318 2.43 -5.80 -9.95
CA CYS A 318 3.84 -5.97 -10.29
C CYS A 318 4.56 -4.60 -10.37
N GLU A 319 3.95 -3.61 -11.03
CA GLU A 319 4.52 -2.26 -11.12
C GLU A 319 4.62 -1.58 -9.75
N ILE A 320 3.54 -1.61 -8.98
CA ILE A 320 3.50 -1.02 -7.63
C ILE A 320 4.55 -1.67 -6.72
N LEU A 321 4.68 -3.00 -6.76
CA LEU A 321 5.65 -3.73 -5.97
C LEU A 321 7.09 -3.42 -6.39
N ALA A 322 7.35 -3.28 -7.70
CA ALA A 322 8.65 -2.86 -8.22
C ALA A 322 9.03 -1.44 -7.75
N GLN A 323 8.08 -0.50 -7.80
CA GLN A 323 8.24 0.86 -7.31
C GLN A 323 8.53 0.87 -5.80
N ALA A 324 7.77 0.09 -5.01
CA ALA A 324 7.98 -0.04 -3.57
C ALA A 324 9.37 -0.60 -3.23
N LEU A 325 9.78 -1.70 -3.87
CA LEU A 325 11.10 -2.32 -3.70
C LEU A 325 12.24 -1.35 -4.03
N GLY A 326 12.10 -0.58 -5.12
CA GLY A 326 13.05 0.48 -5.46
C GLY A 326 13.07 1.62 -4.45
N GLN A 327 11.89 2.04 -3.95
CA GLN A 327 11.76 3.16 -3.04
C GLN A 327 12.35 2.88 -1.65
N ILE A 328 12.08 1.71 -1.06
CA ILE A 328 12.54 1.38 0.31
C ILE A 328 14.08 1.38 0.41
N ASN A 329 14.77 1.05 -0.68
CA ASN A 329 16.24 1.03 -0.74
C ASN A 329 16.85 2.27 -1.40
N SER A 330 16.02 3.21 -1.86
CA SER A 330 16.50 4.46 -2.44
C SER A 330 17.31 5.27 -1.42
N VAL A 331 18.32 6.00 -1.90
CA VAL A 331 19.18 6.84 -1.05
C VAL A 331 18.35 7.86 -0.28
N ALA A 332 17.36 8.48 -0.93
CA ALA A 332 16.48 9.47 -0.33
C ALA A 332 15.69 8.89 0.86
N THR A 333 15.04 7.73 0.69
CA THR A 333 14.26 7.08 1.76
C THR A 333 15.15 6.70 2.94
N ARG A 334 16.29 6.05 2.67
CA ARG A 334 17.23 5.61 3.73
C ARG A 334 17.82 6.77 4.52
N LEU A 335 18.14 7.89 3.88
CA LEU A 335 18.62 9.08 4.58
C LEU A 335 17.51 9.74 5.42
N ARG A 336 16.30 9.81 4.88
CA ARG A 336 15.16 10.45 5.55
C ARG A 336 14.70 9.70 6.79
N LEU A 337 14.62 8.36 6.71
CA LEU A 337 14.10 7.54 7.80
C LEU A 337 15.17 7.11 8.80
N GLY A 338 16.46 7.29 8.49
CA GLY A 338 17.57 6.96 9.40
C GLY A 338 18.23 5.62 9.07
N PHE A 339 19.30 5.25 9.79
CA PHE A 339 20.09 4.04 9.51
C PHE A 339 20.46 3.85 8.02
N PRO A 340 21.13 4.82 7.37
CA PRO A 340 21.35 4.79 5.93
C PRO A 340 22.21 3.60 5.47
N ALA A 341 22.98 3.00 6.38
CA ALA A 341 23.82 1.84 6.10
C ALA A 341 23.08 0.48 6.25
N SER A 342 21.79 0.46 6.59
CA SER A 342 20.99 -0.77 6.66
C SER A 342 20.14 -0.94 5.39
N PRO A 343 20.17 -2.10 4.72
CA PRO A 343 19.24 -2.37 3.63
C PRO A 343 17.82 -2.55 4.19
N ARG A 344 16.82 -2.22 3.38
CA ARG A 344 15.41 -2.45 3.70
C ARG A 344 14.93 -3.72 3.01
N GLN A 345 14.05 -4.44 3.70
CA GLN A 345 13.48 -5.68 3.21
C GLN A 345 11.98 -5.68 3.45
N LEU A 346 11.18 -5.90 2.39
CA LEU A 346 9.75 -6.07 2.56
C LEU A 346 9.47 -7.31 3.40
N ARG A 347 8.67 -7.13 4.46
CA ARG A 347 8.26 -8.17 5.40
C ARG A 347 6.80 -8.55 5.16
N THR A 348 5.91 -7.57 5.10
CA THR A 348 4.47 -7.81 4.96
C THR A 348 3.86 -6.87 3.92
N LEU A 349 2.94 -7.39 3.13
CA LEU A 349 2.06 -6.66 2.22
C LEU A 349 0.65 -6.68 2.81
N ILE A 350 0.16 -5.53 3.23
CA ILE A 350 -1.15 -5.35 3.86
C ILE A 350 -2.08 -4.69 2.84
N LEU A 351 -3.07 -5.42 2.34
CA LEU A 351 -4.07 -4.89 1.42
C LEU A 351 -5.33 -4.50 2.18
N THR A 352 -5.79 -3.27 1.99
CA THR A 352 -7.10 -2.83 2.47
C THR A 352 -8.18 -3.25 1.48
N LEU A 353 -9.34 -3.61 2.00
CA LEU A 353 -10.48 -4.08 1.22
C LEU A 353 -11.71 -3.21 1.46
N PRO A 354 -12.54 -2.94 0.43
CA PRO A 354 -13.83 -2.31 0.67
C PRO A 354 -14.66 -3.19 1.61
N SER A 355 -15.28 -2.59 2.63
CA SER A 355 -16.01 -3.34 3.67
C SER A 355 -17.16 -4.18 3.10
N ALA A 356 -17.72 -3.75 1.97
CA ALA A 356 -18.80 -4.40 1.24
C ALA A 356 -18.34 -5.34 0.10
N MET A 357 -17.03 -5.57 -0.08
CA MET A 357 -16.52 -6.38 -1.20
C MET A 357 -17.00 -7.84 -1.14
N PRO A 358 -17.52 -8.44 -2.22
CA PRO A 358 -17.93 -9.85 -2.24
C PRO A 358 -16.77 -10.82 -1.96
N LYS A 359 -17.04 -11.93 -1.26
CA LYS A 359 -16.00 -12.94 -0.91
C LYS A 359 -15.23 -13.46 -2.13
N GLN A 360 -15.91 -13.68 -3.25
CA GLN A 360 -15.27 -14.16 -4.48
C GLN A 360 -14.29 -13.14 -5.04
N GLU A 361 -14.68 -11.86 -5.11
CA GLU A 361 -13.77 -10.81 -5.58
C GLU A 361 -12.59 -10.58 -4.62
N ARG A 362 -12.80 -10.73 -3.29
CA ARG A 362 -11.70 -10.71 -2.31
C ARG A 362 -10.68 -11.81 -2.60
N GLU A 363 -11.14 -13.01 -2.95
CA GLU A 363 -10.25 -14.13 -3.28
C GLU A 363 -9.52 -13.89 -4.59
N ILE A 364 -10.19 -13.36 -5.62
CA ILE A 364 -9.51 -12.99 -6.88
C ILE A 364 -8.44 -11.93 -6.59
N PHE A 365 -8.73 -10.90 -5.78
CA PHE A 365 -7.73 -9.89 -5.45
C PHE A 365 -6.52 -10.47 -4.72
N ARG A 366 -6.77 -11.36 -3.74
CA ARG A 366 -5.71 -12.10 -3.03
C ARG A 366 -4.83 -12.87 -4.02
N GLN A 367 -5.47 -13.58 -4.94
CA GLN A 367 -4.79 -14.32 -5.98
C GLN A 367 -3.95 -13.39 -6.87
N ARG A 368 -4.48 -12.25 -7.33
CA ARG A 368 -3.74 -11.30 -8.18
C ARG A 368 -2.50 -10.72 -7.48
N MET A 369 -2.60 -10.41 -6.18
CA MET A 369 -1.43 -9.97 -5.39
C MET A 369 -0.40 -11.08 -5.23
N PHE A 370 -0.85 -12.30 -4.92
CA PHE A 370 0.04 -13.45 -4.81
C PHE A 370 0.78 -13.74 -6.13
N GLU A 371 0.07 -13.70 -7.26
CA GLU A 371 0.64 -13.86 -8.59
C GLU A 371 1.65 -12.75 -8.91
N ALA A 372 1.32 -11.50 -8.60
CA ALA A 372 2.22 -10.37 -8.81
C ALA A 372 3.51 -10.51 -8.00
N LEU A 373 3.39 -10.93 -6.74
CA LEU A 373 4.53 -11.20 -5.87
C LEU A 373 5.45 -12.29 -6.45
N ALA A 374 4.86 -13.41 -6.89
CA ALA A 374 5.60 -14.51 -7.51
C ALA A 374 6.30 -14.09 -8.81
N LEU A 375 5.59 -13.33 -9.66
CA LEU A 375 6.10 -12.84 -10.94
C LEU A 375 7.27 -11.89 -10.73
N VAL A 376 7.18 -10.94 -9.79
CA VAL A 376 8.29 -10.03 -9.48
C VAL A 376 9.50 -10.80 -8.94
N TRP A 377 9.31 -11.74 -8.02
CA TRP A 377 10.44 -12.53 -7.49
C TRP A 377 11.13 -13.38 -8.56
N LYS A 378 10.38 -13.99 -9.47
CA LYS A 378 10.93 -14.77 -10.59
C LYS A 378 11.57 -13.87 -11.64
N ALA A 379 10.95 -12.73 -11.96
CA ALA A 379 11.47 -11.73 -12.89
C ALA A 379 12.81 -11.15 -12.45
N MET A 380 12.99 -10.95 -11.14
CA MET A 380 14.24 -10.46 -10.55
C MET A 380 15.30 -11.58 -10.38
N GLY A 381 14.99 -12.82 -10.75
CA GLY A 381 15.86 -13.98 -10.53
C GLY A 381 16.07 -14.32 -9.05
N TRP A 382 15.20 -13.83 -8.15
CA TRP A 382 15.27 -14.11 -6.71
C TRP A 382 14.65 -15.44 -6.34
N HIS A 383 13.82 -15.99 -7.20
CA HIS A 383 13.23 -17.32 -7.07
C HIS A 383 13.34 -18.07 -8.41
N PRO A 384 13.66 -19.38 -8.44
CA PRO A 384 13.81 -20.11 -9.69
C PRO A 384 12.54 -20.07 -10.55
N GLN A 385 12.69 -19.88 -11.86
CA GLN A 385 11.58 -19.61 -12.77
C GLN A 385 10.53 -20.73 -12.79
N ASP A 386 10.95 -21.99 -12.88
CA ASP A 386 10.04 -23.14 -13.03
C ASP A 386 9.52 -23.73 -11.72
N GLU A 387 10.10 -23.31 -10.60
CA GLU A 387 9.74 -23.83 -9.28
C GLU A 387 8.39 -23.33 -8.79
N ASP A 388 7.74 -24.09 -7.92
CA ASP A 388 6.49 -23.67 -7.29
C ASP A 388 6.73 -22.49 -6.33
N PHE A 389 5.71 -21.65 -6.13
CA PHE A 389 5.72 -20.49 -5.24
C PHE A 389 4.56 -20.51 -4.21
N THR A 390 3.65 -21.48 -4.32
CA THR A 390 2.34 -21.49 -3.63
C THR A 390 2.44 -21.67 -2.11
N THR A 391 3.33 -22.53 -1.64
CA THR A 391 3.46 -22.86 -0.21
C THR A 391 4.64 -22.15 0.45
N PRO A 392 4.59 -21.90 1.79
CA PRO A 392 5.73 -21.33 2.52
C PRO A 392 7.04 -22.07 2.28
N LYS A 393 7.00 -23.41 2.32
CA LYS A 393 8.17 -24.27 2.06
C LYS A 393 8.77 -24.07 0.67
N GLN A 394 7.95 -23.82 -0.35
CA GLN A 394 8.46 -23.55 -1.69
C GLN A 394 9.08 -22.15 -1.78
N ARG A 395 8.51 -21.18 -1.06
CA ARG A 395 9.05 -19.81 -0.98
C ARG A 395 10.43 -19.74 -0.32
N GLU A 396 10.79 -20.69 0.54
CA GLU A 396 12.14 -20.82 1.13
C GLU A 396 13.25 -21.02 0.08
N LYS A 397 12.92 -21.42 -1.16
CA LYS A 397 13.87 -21.49 -2.28
C LYS A 397 14.32 -20.12 -2.78
N SER A 398 13.69 -19.04 -2.31
CA SER A 398 14.00 -17.67 -2.73
C SER A 398 15.26 -17.16 -2.01
N VAL A 399 16.16 -16.51 -2.74
CA VAL A 399 17.37 -15.90 -2.16
C VAL A 399 17.06 -14.57 -1.46
N VAL A 400 15.99 -13.90 -1.86
CA VAL A 400 15.41 -12.75 -1.17
C VAL A 400 14.15 -13.23 -0.45
N PRO A 401 14.01 -13.00 0.87
CA PRO A 401 12.85 -13.48 1.61
C PRO A 401 11.56 -12.92 1.03
N VAL A 402 10.54 -13.77 0.91
CA VAL A 402 9.25 -13.41 0.32
C VAL A 402 8.36 -12.81 1.42
N PRO A 403 7.77 -11.60 1.21
CA PRO A 403 6.87 -11.02 2.19
C PRO A 403 5.56 -11.80 2.33
N GLU A 404 4.97 -11.73 3.52
CA GLU A 404 3.63 -12.26 3.77
C GLU A 404 2.55 -11.35 3.20
N ILE A 405 1.40 -11.90 2.82
CA ILE A 405 0.25 -11.13 2.33
C ILE A 405 -0.86 -11.18 3.38
N GLN A 406 -1.29 -10.01 3.85
CA GLN A 406 -2.39 -9.85 4.80
C GLN A 406 -3.53 -9.06 4.15
N MET A 407 -4.77 -9.50 4.36
CA MET A 407 -5.98 -8.90 3.78
C MET A 407 -7.15 -8.89 4.75
N GLU A 408 -6.86 -8.79 6.05
CA GLU A 408 -7.86 -8.84 7.11
C GLU A 408 -8.53 -7.48 7.34
N TRP A 409 -7.98 -6.43 6.73
CA TRP A 409 -8.35 -5.05 7.00
C TRP A 409 -9.37 -4.53 5.99
N ASP A 410 -10.51 -4.07 6.49
CA ASP A 410 -11.45 -3.33 5.69
C ASP A 410 -11.23 -1.82 5.79
N GLU A 411 -11.45 -1.14 4.67
CA GLU A 411 -11.14 0.27 4.49
C GLU A 411 -11.86 1.16 5.51
N ALA A 412 -13.12 0.85 5.80
CA ALA A 412 -13.90 1.66 6.72
C ALA A 412 -13.45 1.49 8.16
N SER A 413 -13.07 0.28 8.59
CA SER A 413 -12.49 0.07 9.93
C SER A 413 -11.23 0.92 10.08
N CYS A 414 -10.32 0.84 9.11
CA CYS A 414 -9.09 1.63 9.13
C CYS A 414 -9.36 3.14 9.15
N GLY A 415 -10.30 3.62 8.32
CA GLY A 415 -10.72 5.02 8.32
C GLY A 415 -11.28 5.47 9.68
N GLN A 416 -12.11 4.63 10.31
CA GLN A 416 -12.68 4.90 11.62
C GLN A 416 -11.60 5.05 12.70
N LEU A 417 -10.58 4.20 12.65
CA LEU A 417 -9.51 4.19 13.65
C LEU A 417 -8.66 5.46 13.61
N VAL A 418 -8.35 5.96 12.41
CA VAL A 418 -7.66 7.24 12.26
C VAL A 418 -8.52 8.40 12.73
N TRP A 419 -9.82 8.36 12.47
CA TRP A 419 -10.75 9.37 12.97
C TRP A 419 -10.79 9.36 14.50
N LEU A 420 -11.01 8.20 15.12
CA LEU A 420 -11.03 8.05 16.59
C LEU A 420 -9.71 8.52 17.22
N TYR A 421 -8.57 8.12 16.64
CA TYR A 421 -7.26 8.54 17.11
C TYR A 421 -7.09 10.05 17.03
N ASN A 422 -7.40 10.67 15.88
CA ASN A 422 -7.25 12.10 15.70
C ASN A 422 -8.16 12.91 16.62
N GLU A 423 -9.43 12.50 16.78
CA GLU A 423 -10.35 13.18 17.69
C GLU A 423 -9.88 13.06 19.14
N ALA A 424 -9.61 11.83 19.60
CA ALA A 424 -9.19 11.58 20.97
C ALA A 424 -7.89 12.31 21.32
N ILE A 425 -6.88 12.23 20.46
CA ILE A 425 -5.53 12.75 20.72
C ILE A 425 -5.42 14.23 20.36
N SER A 426 -5.80 14.63 19.15
CA SER A 426 -5.55 15.99 18.65
C SER A 426 -6.61 16.99 19.13
N HIS A 427 -7.88 16.62 19.15
CA HIS A 427 -8.97 17.52 19.53
C HIS A 427 -9.24 17.50 21.03
N TYR A 428 -9.21 16.32 21.66
CA TYR A 428 -9.52 16.16 23.08
C TYR A 428 -8.28 15.97 23.97
N ALA A 429 -7.07 16.15 23.42
CA ALA A 429 -5.79 16.10 24.16
C ALA A 429 -5.61 14.81 24.99
N GLY A 430 -6.07 13.67 24.45
CA GLY A 430 -6.04 12.36 25.10
C GLY A 430 -7.18 12.08 26.08
N ARG A 431 -8.13 13.01 26.26
CA ARG A 431 -9.28 12.85 27.18
C ARG A 431 -10.44 12.13 26.48
N THR A 432 -10.28 10.84 26.25
CA THR A 432 -11.25 9.98 25.56
C THR A 432 -12.65 10.04 26.18
N GLU A 433 -12.81 9.95 27.49
CA GLU A 433 -14.15 10.01 28.13
C GLU A 433 -14.89 11.32 27.83
N SER A 434 -14.18 12.44 27.71
CA SER A 434 -14.81 13.73 27.35
C SER A 434 -15.27 13.73 25.89
N PHE A 435 -14.49 13.12 25.00
CA PHE A 435 -14.83 12.93 23.59
C PHE A 435 -16.09 12.07 23.42
N PHE A 436 -16.14 10.88 24.03
CA PHE A 436 -17.28 9.99 23.92
C PHE A 436 -18.55 10.60 24.53
N ASN A 437 -18.45 11.26 25.69
CA ASN A 437 -19.59 11.93 26.31
C ASN A 437 -20.11 13.12 25.49
N ALA A 438 -19.24 13.84 24.79
CA ALA A 438 -19.64 14.98 23.96
C ALA A 438 -20.43 14.57 22.72
N LEU A 439 -20.16 13.37 22.17
CA LEU A 439 -20.80 12.87 20.96
C LEU A 439 -21.95 11.89 21.23
N ALA A 440 -22.07 11.37 22.45
CA ALA A 440 -23.15 10.48 22.82
C ALA A 440 -24.52 11.15 22.65
N ARG A 441 -25.46 10.42 22.04
CA ARG A 441 -26.83 10.90 21.85
C ARG A 441 -27.59 10.96 23.17
N PRO A 442 -28.26 12.08 23.50
CA PRO A 442 -28.99 12.22 24.76
C PRO A 442 -30.16 11.25 24.93
N ASP A 443 -30.72 10.77 23.81
CA ASP A 443 -31.90 9.90 23.79
C ASP A 443 -31.56 8.39 23.75
N ARG A 444 -30.27 8.03 23.62
CA ARG A 444 -29.82 6.63 23.73
C ARG A 444 -29.78 6.21 25.19
N GLN A 445 -30.67 5.30 25.57
CA GLN A 445 -30.59 4.61 26.86
C GLN A 445 -29.32 3.73 26.89
N PRO A 446 -28.55 3.71 27.99
CA PRO A 446 -27.38 2.85 28.09
C PRO A 446 -27.80 1.37 28.03
N GLU A 447 -27.11 0.59 27.22
CA GLU A 447 -27.35 -0.85 27.14
C GLU A 447 -27.00 -1.54 28.48
N PRO A 448 -27.71 -2.61 28.87
CA PRO A 448 -27.45 -3.30 30.13
C PRO A 448 -26.00 -3.80 30.20
N GLY A 449 -25.20 -3.24 31.11
CA GLY A 449 -23.79 -3.60 31.29
C GLY A 449 -22.77 -2.73 30.54
N VAL A 450 -23.21 -1.77 29.73
CA VAL A 450 -22.33 -0.79 29.06
C VAL A 450 -22.30 0.51 29.86
N VAL A 451 -21.10 0.96 30.25
CA VAL A 451 -20.92 2.23 30.97
C VAL A 451 -21.27 3.39 30.02
N PRO A 452 -22.21 4.29 30.39
CA PRO A 452 -22.51 5.49 29.60
C PRO A 452 -21.24 6.30 29.34
N GLY A 453 -21.02 6.75 28.11
CA GLY A 453 -19.87 7.60 27.76
C GLY A 453 -18.58 6.88 27.34
N ARG A 454 -18.64 5.57 27.04
CA ARG A 454 -17.50 4.79 26.51
C ARG A 454 -17.75 4.08 25.17
N ALA A 455 -18.92 4.26 24.56
CA ALA A 455 -19.26 3.67 23.27
C ALA A 455 -19.94 4.69 22.35
N LEU A 456 -19.62 4.64 21.05
CA LEU A 456 -20.27 5.41 20.00
C LEU A 456 -20.63 4.46 18.86
N ARG A 457 -21.76 4.75 18.20
CA ARG A 457 -22.08 4.24 16.88
C ARG A 457 -21.69 5.27 15.84
N VAL A 458 -20.87 4.83 14.91
CA VAL A 458 -20.31 5.69 13.87
C VAL A 458 -20.70 5.09 12.52
N ALA A 459 -21.29 5.90 11.65
CA ALA A 459 -21.46 5.54 10.25
C ALA A 459 -20.33 6.19 9.44
N SER A 460 -19.45 5.39 8.87
CA SER A 460 -18.46 5.84 7.89
C SER A 460 -19.04 5.65 6.49
N ILE A 461 -19.09 6.74 5.72
CA ILE A 461 -19.66 6.75 4.37
C ILE A 461 -18.61 7.25 3.39
N ASP A 462 -18.09 6.34 2.57
CA ASP A 462 -17.15 6.66 1.51
C ASP A 462 -17.88 6.90 0.19
N ILE A 463 -17.91 8.16 -0.26
CA ILE A 463 -18.65 8.59 -1.46
C ILE A 463 -17.67 8.83 -2.60
N GLY A 464 -17.54 7.80 -3.44
CA GLY A 464 -16.66 7.80 -4.61
C GLY A 464 -17.33 8.32 -5.89
N GLY A 465 -16.72 8.00 -7.02
CA GLY A 465 -17.25 8.35 -8.34
C GLY A 465 -18.44 7.48 -8.78
N GLY A 466 -18.46 6.19 -8.46
CA GLY A 466 -19.53 5.28 -8.90
C GLY A 466 -20.48 4.84 -7.79
N THR A 467 -19.99 4.77 -6.55
CA THR A 467 -20.69 4.15 -5.43
C THR A 467 -20.48 4.94 -4.14
N SER A 468 -21.39 4.71 -3.19
CA SER A 468 -21.30 5.15 -1.80
C SER A 468 -21.26 3.91 -0.91
N ASN A 469 -20.14 3.70 -0.20
CA ASN A 469 -19.93 2.57 0.69
C ASN A 469 -20.18 2.99 2.15
N TYR A 470 -20.99 2.23 2.87
CA TYR A 470 -21.34 2.46 4.27
C TYR A 470 -20.73 1.36 5.13
N ALA A 471 -20.17 1.76 6.26
CA ALA A 471 -19.89 0.87 7.37
C ALA A 471 -20.41 1.50 8.66
N LEU A 472 -21.27 0.75 9.33
CA LEU A 472 -21.79 1.11 10.63
C LEU A 472 -20.99 0.37 11.68
N PHE A 473 -20.50 1.12 12.65
CA PHE A 473 -19.76 0.62 13.79
C PHE A 473 -20.59 0.78 15.05
N ASP A 474 -20.54 -0.19 15.95
CA ASP A 474 -21.03 -0.07 17.32
C ASP A 474 -19.90 -0.46 18.28
N ALA A 475 -19.47 0.48 19.12
CA ALA A 475 -18.36 0.30 20.06
C ALA A 475 -17.08 -0.25 19.40
N GLY A 476 -16.74 0.27 18.21
CA GLY A 476 -15.54 -0.12 17.46
C GLY A 476 -15.65 -1.43 16.68
N LYS A 477 -16.79 -2.13 16.71
CA LYS A 477 -17.06 -3.33 15.90
C LYS A 477 -17.98 -3.01 14.73
N VAL A 478 -17.69 -3.53 13.54
CA VAL A 478 -18.58 -3.40 12.38
C VAL A 478 -19.91 -4.12 12.67
N SER A 479 -21.00 -3.36 12.74
CA SER A 479 -22.36 -3.88 12.94
C SER A 479 -23.12 -4.09 11.63
N GLY A 480 -22.71 -3.42 10.55
CA GLY A 480 -23.28 -3.62 9.22
C GLY A 480 -22.56 -2.84 8.14
N THR A 481 -22.66 -3.31 6.89
CA THR A 481 -22.12 -2.62 5.71
C THR A 481 -23.18 -2.55 4.61
N ALA A 482 -23.11 -1.51 3.80
CA ALA A 482 -23.96 -1.35 2.63
C ALA A 482 -23.18 -0.69 1.48
N CYS A 483 -23.55 -0.98 0.24
CA CYS A 483 -23.04 -0.28 -0.94
C CYS A 483 -24.20 0.15 -1.82
N LEU A 484 -24.23 1.43 -2.17
CA LEU A 484 -25.22 2.06 -3.03
C LEU A 484 -24.54 2.51 -4.34
N ASN A 485 -25.14 2.20 -5.49
CA ASN A 485 -24.71 2.69 -6.81
C ASN A 485 -25.06 4.17 -7.04
N VAL A 486 -24.53 5.04 -6.18
CA VAL A 486 -24.63 6.50 -6.27
C VAL A 486 -23.24 7.09 -6.00
N GLY A 487 -22.74 7.91 -6.92
CA GLY A 487 -21.46 8.60 -6.79
C GLY A 487 -21.30 9.72 -7.84
N GLY A 488 -20.27 10.56 -7.69
CA GLY A 488 -20.13 11.81 -8.47
C GLY A 488 -19.96 11.64 -9.98
N ARG A 489 -19.42 10.51 -10.41
CA ARG A 489 -19.04 10.19 -11.80
C ARG A 489 -20.07 9.34 -12.54
N LEU A 490 -21.26 9.15 -11.98
CA LEU A 490 -22.37 8.53 -12.70
C LEU A 490 -22.79 9.34 -13.93
N LEU A 491 -22.57 10.66 -13.90
CA LEU A 491 -22.67 11.54 -15.06
C LEU A 491 -21.31 12.21 -15.27
N GLU A 492 -20.65 11.90 -16.38
CA GLU A 492 -19.40 12.54 -16.81
C GLU A 492 -19.74 13.74 -17.68
N THR A 493 -19.09 14.87 -17.41
CA THR A 493 -19.33 16.15 -18.07
C THR A 493 -18.10 16.64 -18.83
N ASP A 494 -18.28 17.56 -19.77
CA ASP A 494 -17.18 18.40 -20.25
C ASP A 494 -16.93 19.56 -19.28
N ALA A 495 -15.88 20.35 -19.53
CA ALA A 495 -15.54 21.52 -18.72
C ALA A 495 -16.62 22.63 -18.74
N GLN A 496 -17.65 22.50 -19.57
CA GLN A 496 -18.79 23.42 -19.62
C GLN A 496 -20.05 22.84 -18.93
N GLY A 497 -19.94 21.66 -18.31
CA GLY A 497 -21.02 21.01 -17.60
C GLY A 497 -22.02 20.28 -18.49
N ARG A 498 -21.71 20.03 -19.76
CA ARG A 498 -22.56 19.19 -20.64
C ARG A 498 -22.24 17.73 -20.40
N VAL A 499 -23.27 16.90 -20.23
CA VAL A 499 -23.07 15.45 -20.02
C VAL A 499 -22.51 14.83 -21.31
N VAL A 500 -21.34 14.21 -21.20
CA VAL A 500 -20.69 13.44 -22.26
C VAL A 500 -21.13 11.99 -22.19
N TYR A 501 -21.26 11.46 -20.97
CA TYR A 501 -21.62 10.07 -20.72
C TYR A 501 -22.42 9.91 -19.43
N ALA A 502 -23.42 9.03 -19.45
CA ALA A 502 -24.21 8.64 -18.29
C ALA A 502 -24.10 7.13 -18.08
N HIS A 503 -23.66 6.72 -16.89
CA HIS A 503 -23.65 5.32 -16.49
C HIS A 503 -25.09 4.86 -16.20
N GLN A 504 -25.37 3.56 -16.36
CA GLN A 504 -26.73 3.02 -16.19
C GLN A 504 -27.41 3.42 -14.85
N PRO A 505 -26.74 3.37 -13.68
CA PRO A 505 -27.31 3.89 -12.44
C PRO A 505 -27.67 5.38 -12.51
N GLY A 506 -26.82 6.20 -13.13
CA GLY A 506 -27.10 7.62 -13.35
C GLY A 506 -28.32 7.84 -14.25
N GLN A 507 -28.47 7.02 -15.30
CA GLN A 507 -29.63 7.05 -16.19
C GLN A 507 -30.92 6.68 -15.44
N MET A 508 -30.90 5.68 -14.55
CA MET A 508 -32.06 5.32 -13.73
C MET A 508 -32.52 6.49 -12.85
N ILE A 509 -31.58 7.25 -12.28
CA ILE A 509 -31.90 8.43 -11.45
C ILE A 509 -32.47 9.56 -12.33
N ILE A 510 -31.91 9.77 -13.52
CA ILE A 510 -32.46 10.73 -14.50
C ILE A 510 -33.90 10.37 -14.87
N ASP A 511 -34.16 9.09 -15.14
CA ASP A 511 -35.48 8.59 -15.54
C ASP A 511 -36.52 8.76 -14.42
N GLU A 512 -36.13 8.59 -13.15
CA GLU A 512 -36.99 8.87 -11.99
C GLU A 512 -37.34 10.36 -11.89
N VAL A 513 -36.37 11.24 -12.13
CA VAL A 513 -36.55 12.69 -11.94
C VAL A 513 -37.30 13.34 -13.11
N PHE A 514 -37.05 12.91 -14.35
CA PHE A 514 -37.55 13.57 -15.57
C PHE A 514 -38.46 12.70 -16.43
N GLY A 515 -38.59 11.41 -16.12
CA GLY A 515 -39.37 10.44 -16.88
C GLY A 515 -38.49 9.49 -17.70
N SER A 516 -39.00 8.27 -17.89
CA SER A 516 -38.28 7.18 -18.57
C SER A 516 -37.82 7.56 -19.99
N GLY A 517 -36.56 7.28 -20.29
CA GLY A 517 -35.97 7.49 -21.61
C GLY A 517 -35.48 8.92 -21.84
N THR A 518 -35.30 9.70 -20.77
CA THR A 518 -34.76 11.06 -20.87
C THR A 518 -33.29 11.02 -21.28
N ASP A 519 -32.92 11.74 -22.34
CA ASP A 519 -31.52 11.82 -22.76
C ASP A 519 -30.69 12.67 -21.79
N ALA A 520 -29.75 12.03 -21.10
CA ALA A 520 -28.82 12.69 -20.18
C ALA A 520 -28.03 13.83 -20.83
N ARG A 521 -27.71 13.72 -22.13
CA ARG A 521 -26.94 14.73 -22.86
C ARG A 521 -27.72 16.00 -23.14
N ALA A 522 -29.05 15.95 -23.04
CA ALA A 522 -29.93 17.09 -23.21
C ALA A 522 -30.14 17.90 -21.92
N LEU A 523 -29.63 17.43 -20.78
CA LEU A 523 -29.83 18.09 -19.49
C LEU A 523 -28.97 19.35 -19.36
N ALA A 524 -29.61 20.46 -18.95
CA ALA A 524 -28.91 21.68 -18.55
C ALA A 524 -28.33 21.56 -17.13
N ALA A 525 -27.36 22.41 -16.79
CA ALA A 525 -26.71 22.41 -15.47
C ALA A 525 -27.70 22.49 -14.29
N ALA A 526 -28.79 23.27 -14.42
CA ALA A 526 -29.83 23.36 -13.39
C ALA A 526 -30.60 22.03 -13.19
N GLN A 527 -30.77 21.24 -14.26
CA GLN A 527 -31.38 19.91 -14.19
C GLN A 527 -30.42 18.91 -13.56
N LEU A 528 -29.10 19.00 -13.83
CA LEU A 528 -28.09 18.20 -13.13
C LEU A 528 -28.10 18.45 -11.62
N GLY A 529 -28.35 19.68 -11.18
CA GLY A 529 -28.57 19.98 -9.76
C GLY A 529 -29.81 19.30 -9.15
N GLN A 530 -30.87 19.00 -9.95
CA GLN A 530 -32.01 18.21 -9.48
C GLN A 530 -31.64 16.72 -9.35
N VAL A 531 -30.87 16.19 -10.30
CA VAL A 531 -30.33 14.82 -10.21
C VAL A 531 -29.43 14.67 -8.99
N ALA A 532 -28.51 15.61 -8.76
CA ALA A 532 -27.62 15.62 -7.58
C ALA A 532 -28.39 15.66 -6.26
N ARG A 533 -29.50 16.41 -6.18
CA ARG A 533 -30.39 16.40 -5.01
C ARG A 533 -31.04 15.03 -4.79
N ARG A 534 -31.55 14.41 -5.85
CA ARG A 534 -32.11 13.05 -5.75
C ARG A 534 -31.04 12.04 -5.32
N MET A 535 -29.83 12.15 -5.81
CA MET A 535 -28.68 11.33 -5.38
C MET A 535 -28.37 11.53 -3.89
N ALA A 536 -28.39 12.77 -3.40
CA ALA A 536 -28.21 13.07 -1.98
C ALA A 536 -29.34 12.45 -1.13
N ASP A 537 -30.60 12.54 -1.57
CA ASP A 537 -31.73 11.89 -0.91
C ASP A 537 -31.51 10.37 -0.81
N LEU A 538 -31.10 9.72 -1.91
CA LEU A 538 -30.83 8.28 -1.94
C LEU A 538 -29.73 7.87 -0.95
N ILE A 539 -28.69 8.69 -0.80
CA ILE A 539 -27.64 8.46 0.21
C ILE A 539 -28.22 8.53 1.63
N VAL A 540 -29.03 9.55 1.92
CA VAL A 540 -29.65 9.74 3.24
C VAL A 540 -30.72 8.68 3.54
N GLU A 541 -31.43 8.17 2.53
CA GLU A 541 -32.37 7.06 2.66
C GLU A 541 -31.69 5.80 3.20
N VAL A 542 -30.45 5.51 2.79
CA VAL A 542 -29.66 4.38 3.33
C VAL A 542 -29.28 4.61 4.80
N ILE A 543 -28.87 5.82 5.16
CA ILE A 543 -28.54 6.18 6.56
C ILE A 543 -29.75 6.01 7.49
N THR A 544 -30.93 6.38 7.00
CA THR A 544 -32.18 6.38 7.79
C THR A 544 -32.94 5.04 7.73
N GLY A 545 -32.54 4.12 6.85
CA GLY A 545 -33.24 2.86 6.60
C GLY A 545 -34.57 2.99 5.85
N ALA A 546 -34.94 4.19 5.40
CA ALA A 546 -36.21 4.48 4.73
C ALA A 546 -36.07 4.48 3.19
N LEU A 547 -35.65 3.33 2.62
CA LEU A 547 -35.32 3.22 1.20
C LEU A 547 -36.55 3.28 0.28
N SER A 548 -36.51 4.18 -0.71
CA SER A 548 -37.40 4.20 -1.86
C SER A 548 -37.18 2.99 -2.79
N PRO A 549 -38.14 2.68 -3.70
CA PRO A 549 -37.96 1.62 -4.70
C PRO A 549 -36.70 1.82 -5.56
N LEU A 550 -36.37 3.06 -5.90
CA LEU A 550 -35.14 3.38 -6.63
C LEU A 550 -33.90 3.05 -5.79
N ALA A 551 -33.84 3.46 -4.53
CA ALA A 551 -32.74 3.12 -3.64
C ALA A 551 -32.54 1.60 -3.54
N GLN A 552 -33.62 0.84 -3.35
CA GLN A 552 -33.57 -0.63 -3.31
C GLN A 552 -32.98 -1.22 -4.61
N SER A 553 -33.37 -0.70 -5.77
CA SER A 553 -32.82 -1.16 -7.06
C SER A 553 -31.34 -0.79 -7.28
N LEU A 554 -30.86 0.24 -6.61
CA LEU A 554 -29.48 0.73 -6.70
C LEU A 554 -28.56 0.14 -5.63
N MET A 555 -29.08 -0.60 -4.66
CA MET A 555 -28.27 -1.31 -3.67
C MET A 555 -27.48 -2.44 -4.35
N GLN A 556 -26.18 -2.49 -4.07
CA GLN A 556 -25.31 -3.58 -4.53
C GLN A 556 -25.15 -4.69 -3.49
N THR A 557 -25.43 -4.40 -2.23
CA THR A 557 -25.34 -5.34 -1.11
C THR A 557 -26.60 -5.31 -0.26
N GLY A 558 -26.60 -6.07 0.84
CA GLY A 558 -27.63 -5.96 1.88
C GLY A 558 -27.71 -4.56 2.50
N LEU A 559 -28.80 -4.33 3.24
CA LEU A 559 -29.09 -3.08 3.92
C LEU A 559 -28.35 -2.97 5.25
N LEU A 560 -28.19 -1.74 5.76
CA LEU A 560 -27.76 -1.51 7.13
C LEU A 560 -28.83 -2.01 8.13
N PRO A 561 -28.44 -2.41 9.36
CA PRO A 561 -29.38 -2.76 10.41
C PRO A 561 -30.37 -1.61 10.69
N ALA A 562 -31.67 -1.91 10.66
CA ALA A 562 -32.74 -0.90 10.72
C ALA A 562 -32.91 -0.27 12.12
N ASP A 563 -32.38 -0.91 13.15
CA ASP A 563 -32.51 -0.58 14.56
C ASP A 563 -31.30 0.19 15.13
N ILE A 564 -30.30 0.47 14.29
CA ILE A 564 -29.08 1.17 14.70
C ILE A 564 -29.03 2.55 14.04
N THR A 565 -29.18 3.61 14.85
CA THR A 565 -28.93 4.97 14.39
C THR A 565 -27.56 5.45 14.87
N PRO A 566 -26.68 5.94 13.96
CA PRO A 566 -25.37 6.44 14.35
C PRO A 566 -25.46 7.74 15.16
N GLU A 567 -24.59 7.90 16.15
CA GLU A 567 -24.34 9.19 16.82
C GLU A 567 -23.48 10.12 15.97
N VAL A 568 -22.61 9.57 15.12
CA VAL A 568 -21.68 10.30 14.27
C VAL A 568 -21.71 9.75 12.87
N ILE A 569 -21.71 10.64 11.88
CA ILE A 569 -21.54 10.30 10.47
C ILE A 569 -20.23 10.91 10.00
N THR A 570 -19.38 10.12 9.35
CA THR A 570 -18.17 10.63 8.69
C THR A 570 -18.33 10.42 7.19
N LEU A 571 -17.98 11.45 6.41
CA LEU A 571 -18.00 11.41 4.95
C LEU A 571 -16.56 11.39 4.42
N SER A 572 -16.25 10.46 3.53
CA SER A 572 -14.96 10.36 2.83
C SER A 572 -15.17 10.23 1.32
N GLY A 573 -14.07 10.03 0.58
CA GLY A 573 -14.09 9.88 -0.87
C GLY A 573 -14.05 11.22 -1.61
N GLY A 574 -14.05 11.16 -2.94
CA GLY A 574 -13.94 12.38 -3.78
C GLY A 574 -15.07 13.38 -3.55
N VAL A 575 -16.30 12.88 -3.33
CA VAL A 575 -17.45 13.73 -3.02
C VAL A 575 -17.43 14.19 -1.56
N GLY A 576 -16.96 13.36 -0.62
CA GLY A 576 -16.75 13.78 0.77
C GLY A 576 -15.73 14.90 0.91
N GLU A 577 -14.67 14.87 0.10
CA GLU A 577 -13.68 15.96 0.03
C GLU A 577 -14.29 17.23 -0.55
N CYS A 578 -15.10 17.13 -1.61
CA CYS A 578 -15.85 18.27 -2.15
C CYS A 578 -16.88 18.82 -1.15
N TYR A 579 -17.46 17.97 -0.29
CA TYR A 579 -18.38 18.39 0.76
C TYR A 579 -17.65 19.28 1.77
N ARG A 580 -16.43 18.86 2.17
CA ARG A 580 -15.58 19.59 3.11
C ARG A 580 -15.06 20.90 2.50
N ASN A 581 -14.56 20.82 1.28
CA ASN A 581 -13.92 21.90 0.53
C ASN A 581 -14.66 22.12 -0.78
N GLN A 582 -15.78 22.86 -0.74
CA GLN A 582 -16.60 23.11 -1.92
C GLN A 582 -15.81 23.83 -3.01
N PRO A 583 -15.59 23.21 -4.19
CA PRO A 583 -14.89 23.87 -5.29
C PRO A 583 -15.78 24.97 -5.88
N ALA A 584 -15.15 26.06 -6.34
CA ALA A 584 -15.86 27.19 -6.95
C ALA A 584 -16.50 26.81 -8.30
N ASP A 585 -15.84 25.93 -9.07
CA ASP A 585 -16.37 25.38 -10.31
C ASP A 585 -17.03 24.01 -10.05
N PRO A 586 -18.36 23.87 -10.27
CA PRO A 586 -19.08 22.63 -10.03
C PRO A 586 -18.74 21.50 -11.01
N PHE A 587 -17.96 21.77 -12.06
CA PHE A 587 -17.56 20.79 -13.08
C PHE A 587 -16.03 20.63 -13.19
N CYS A 588 -15.27 21.12 -12.20
CA CYS A 588 -13.81 21.08 -12.22
C CYS A 588 -13.20 19.66 -12.36
N PHE A 589 -13.95 18.62 -11.98
CA PHE A 589 -13.54 17.23 -12.10
C PHE A 589 -14.13 16.51 -13.33
N SER A 590 -14.81 17.25 -14.24
CA SER A 590 -15.48 16.67 -15.42
C SER A 590 -16.54 15.61 -15.05
N ASP A 591 -17.17 15.80 -13.89
CA ASP A 591 -18.31 15.02 -13.42
C ASP A 591 -19.24 15.88 -12.54
N ILE A 592 -20.28 15.28 -11.96
CA ILE A 592 -21.25 15.97 -11.10
C ILE A 592 -20.94 15.82 -9.60
N GLY A 593 -19.75 15.32 -9.23
CA GLY A 593 -19.33 15.11 -7.84
C GLY A 593 -19.44 16.36 -6.97
N PRO A 594 -18.96 17.54 -7.42
CA PRO A 594 -19.16 18.79 -6.69
C PRO A 594 -20.62 19.17 -6.49
N LEU A 595 -21.49 18.95 -7.49
CA LEU A 595 -22.92 19.22 -7.35
C LEU A 595 -23.57 18.29 -6.32
N LEU A 596 -23.18 17.01 -6.30
CA LEU A 596 -23.63 16.05 -5.29
C LEU A 596 -23.17 16.46 -3.88
N ALA A 597 -21.93 16.91 -3.74
CA ALA A 597 -21.41 17.41 -2.47
C ALA A 597 -22.20 18.62 -1.97
N THR A 598 -22.50 19.59 -2.84
CA THR A 598 -23.36 20.73 -2.51
C THR A 598 -24.76 20.28 -2.11
N ALA A 599 -25.35 19.34 -2.84
CA ALA A 599 -26.67 18.80 -2.53
C ALA A 599 -26.71 18.09 -1.16
N LEU A 600 -25.68 17.30 -0.82
CA LEU A 600 -25.53 16.70 0.50
C LEU A 600 -25.36 17.78 1.57
N HIS A 601 -24.56 18.81 1.30
CA HIS A 601 -24.34 19.92 2.23
C HIS A 601 -25.63 20.71 2.51
N GLU A 602 -26.52 20.80 1.53
CA GLU A 602 -27.83 21.45 1.63
C GLU A 602 -28.95 20.54 2.13
N HIS A 603 -28.71 19.23 2.24
CA HIS A 603 -29.75 18.26 2.54
C HIS A 603 -30.30 18.45 3.98
N PRO A 604 -31.60 18.70 4.15
CA PRO A 604 -32.17 19.13 5.43
C PRO A 604 -31.96 18.10 6.54
N ARG A 605 -32.24 16.82 6.28
CA ARG A 605 -32.04 15.75 7.28
C ARG A 605 -30.58 15.51 7.62
N LEU A 606 -29.65 15.71 6.68
CA LEU A 606 -28.24 15.43 6.92
C LEU A 606 -27.62 16.55 7.77
N ARG A 607 -28.08 17.80 7.59
CA ARG A 607 -27.72 18.94 8.44
C ARG A 607 -28.16 18.80 9.89
N GLU A 608 -29.22 18.05 10.16
CA GLU A 608 -29.68 17.74 11.51
C GLU A 608 -28.87 16.59 12.15
N MET A 609 -28.12 15.84 11.35
CA MET A 609 -27.25 14.77 11.82
C MET A 609 -25.86 15.31 12.19
N ASN A 610 -25.20 14.62 13.11
CA ASN A 610 -23.85 14.95 13.55
C ASN A 610 -22.80 14.46 12.52
N VAL A 611 -22.62 15.23 11.46
CA VAL A 611 -21.61 14.97 10.44
C VAL A 611 -20.25 15.53 10.91
N GLN A 612 -19.27 14.66 11.07
CA GLN A 612 -17.91 15.00 11.50
C GLN A 612 -16.92 14.78 10.37
N PHE A 613 -15.82 15.54 10.38
CA PHE A 613 -14.78 15.47 9.36
C PHE A 613 -13.45 15.06 9.99
N PRO A 614 -12.88 13.91 9.60
CA PRO A 614 -11.50 13.59 9.93
C PRO A 614 -10.57 14.65 9.31
N ALA A 615 -9.54 15.08 10.05
CA ALA A 615 -8.54 15.99 9.50
C ALA A 615 -7.83 15.40 8.26
N GLN A 616 -7.65 14.08 8.24
CA GLN A 616 -7.05 13.29 7.16
C GLN A 616 -8.04 12.23 6.67
N THR A 617 -8.69 12.46 5.53
CA THR A 617 -9.71 11.56 4.94
C THR A 617 -9.13 10.67 3.84
N VAL A 618 -8.29 11.24 2.98
CA VAL A 618 -7.78 10.59 1.75
C VAL A 618 -6.75 9.48 2.02
N ARG A 619 -6.12 9.49 3.20
CA ARG A 619 -5.06 8.54 3.62
C ARG A 619 -5.42 7.75 4.89
N ALA A 620 -6.64 7.95 5.40
CA ALA A 620 -7.09 7.39 6.67
C ALA A 620 -6.99 5.86 6.68
N THR A 621 -7.32 5.22 5.56
CA THR A 621 -7.26 3.77 5.40
C THR A 621 -5.86 3.21 5.66
N VAL A 622 -4.87 3.82 5.03
CA VAL A 622 -3.50 3.32 5.04
C VAL A 622 -2.80 3.64 6.36
N ILE A 623 -3.07 4.82 6.91
CA ILE A 623 -2.59 5.25 8.23
C ILE A 623 -3.25 4.40 9.33
N GLY A 624 -4.54 4.09 9.20
CA GLY A 624 -5.31 3.31 10.17
C GLY A 624 -4.86 1.86 10.24
N ALA A 625 -4.64 1.23 9.08
CA ALA A 625 -4.03 -0.09 9.02
C ALA A 625 -2.64 -0.11 9.68
N GLY A 626 -1.84 0.95 9.48
CA GLY A 626 -0.52 1.07 10.12
C GLY A 626 -0.57 1.32 11.63
N ALA A 627 -1.54 2.12 12.09
CA ALA A 627 -1.78 2.37 13.51
C ALA A 627 -2.29 1.11 14.22
N HIS A 628 -3.09 0.26 13.56
CA HIS A 628 -3.60 -0.98 14.15
C HIS A 628 -2.56 -2.06 14.40
N THR A 629 -1.43 -2.02 13.68
CA THR A 629 -0.28 -2.91 13.94
C THR A 629 0.42 -2.56 15.27
N LEU A 630 0.17 -1.36 15.82
CA LEU A 630 0.58 -0.91 17.15
C LEU A 630 -0.64 -0.90 18.09
N SER A 631 -0.90 -1.99 18.81
CA SER A 631 -1.98 -1.98 19.82
C SER A 631 -1.54 -1.16 21.06
N LEU A 632 -2.45 -0.37 21.62
CA LEU A 632 -2.28 0.31 22.91
C LEU A 632 -3.13 -0.45 23.93
N SER A 633 -2.59 -0.70 25.13
CA SER A 633 -3.38 -1.30 26.20
C SER A 633 -4.55 -0.39 26.60
N GLY A 634 -5.55 -0.96 27.29
CA GLY A 634 -6.54 -0.16 28.02
C GLY A 634 -5.89 0.85 28.98
N SER A 635 -6.65 1.86 29.41
CA SER A 635 -6.21 2.85 30.42
C SER A 635 -6.31 2.35 31.87
N THR A 636 -6.83 1.13 32.02
CA THR A 636 -7.17 0.48 33.28
C THR A 636 -6.22 -0.68 33.57
N ILE A 637 -4.99 -0.66 33.08
CA ILE A 637 -3.98 -1.68 33.40
C ILE A 637 -3.48 -1.61 34.85
N TRP A 638 -2.85 -2.69 35.32
CA TRP A 638 -2.09 -2.72 36.57
C TRP A 638 -0.64 -3.11 36.28
N LEU A 639 0.31 -2.28 36.69
CA LEU A 639 1.75 -2.54 36.58
C LEU A 639 2.42 -2.25 37.91
N GLU A 640 3.02 -3.26 38.53
CA GLU A 640 3.75 -3.12 39.79
C GLU A 640 4.99 -4.00 39.82
N ASP A 641 6.15 -3.38 40.08
CA ASP A 641 7.46 -4.03 40.20
C ASP A 641 7.94 -4.85 38.98
N VAL A 642 7.29 -4.70 37.81
CA VAL A 642 7.69 -5.34 36.54
C VAL A 642 8.68 -4.46 35.78
N GLN A 643 9.83 -5.01 35.39
CA GLN A 643 10.78 -4.34 34.52
C GLN A 643 10.34 -4.49 33.06
N LEU A 644 10.01 -3.36 32.43
CA LEU A 644 9.61 -3.25 31.02
C LEU A 644 10.73 -2.54 30.22
N PRO A 645 10.88 -2.81 28.91
CA PRO A 645 10.01 -3.62 28.05
C PRO A 645 10.24 -5.13 28.15
N LEU A 646 9.21 -5.91 27.83
CA LEU A 646 9.27 -7.37 27.68
C LEU A 646 8.92 -7.75 26.24
N ARG A 647 9.56 -8.77 25.68
CA ARG A 647 9.41 -9.16 24.26
C ARG A 647 9.26 -10.66 24.09
N ASN A 648 8.57 -11.03 23.01
CA ASN A 648 8.35 -12.41 22.58
C ASN A 648 7.77 -13.30 23.69
N LEU A 649 6.85 -12.78 24.49
CA LEU A 649 6.24 -13.54 25.56
C LEU A 649 5.10 -14.41 25.01
N PRO A 650 5.22 -15.75 25.03
CA PRO A 650 4.16 -16.63 24.56
C PRO A 650 2.90 -16.50 25.41
N VAL A 651 1.74 -16.47 24.76
CA VAL A 651 0.44 -16.32 25.42
C VAL A 651 -0.25 -17.67 25.61
N ALA A 652 -0.42 -18.08 26.85
CA ALA A 652 -1.14 -19.29 27.23
C ALA A 652 -2.64 -19.01 27.35
N ILE A 653 -3.41 -19.47 26.36
CA ILE A 653 -4.86 -19.28 26.30
C ILE A 653 -5.58 -20.53 26.83
N PRO A 654 -6.41 -20.42 27.88
CA PRO A 654 -7.16 -21.56 28.41
C PRO A 654 -8.26 -22.00 27.43
N GLN A 655 -8.37 -23.30 27.18
CA GLN A 655 -9.40 -23.86 26.28
C GLN A 655 -10.78 -24.03 26.96
N ASP A 656 -10.84 -23.97 28.29
CA ASP A 656 -12.05 -24.14 29.10
C ASP A 656 -12.01 -23.17 30.31
N ASP A 657 -13.16 -22.70 30.76
CA ASP A 657 -13.33 -21.75 31.86
C ASP A 657 -13.79 -22.43 33.18
N ALA A 658 -14.07 -23.73 33.17
CA ALA A 658 -14.48 -24.49 34.36
C ALA A 658 -13.34 -24.74 35.36
N ASP A 659 -12.11 -24.98 34.88
CA ASP A 659 -10.90 -25.18 35.69
C ASP A 659 -9.68 -24.49 35.06
N LEU A 660 -9.58 -23.17 35.31
CA LEU A 660 -8.54 -22.31 34.76
C LEU A 660 -7.12 -22.78 35.10
N VAL A 661 -6.90 -23.35 36.28
CA VAL A 661 -5.55 -23.79 36.72
C VAL A 661 -5.05 -24.92 35.82
N ASN A 662 -5.90 -25.91 35.54
CA ASN A 662 -5.54 -27.00 34.65
C ASN A 662 -5.55 -26.56 33.18
N ALA A 663 -6.45 -25.66 32.78
CA ALA A 663 -6.51 -25.14 31.41
C ALA A 663 -5.25 -24.33 31.03
N TRP A 664 -4.76 -23.44 31.89
CA TRP A 664 -3.50 -22.72 31.67
C TRP A 664 -2.30 -23.67 31.63
N ARG A 665 -2.26 -24.66 32.51
CA ARG A 665 -1.20 -25.67 32.51
C ARG A 665 -1.17 -26.44 31.18
N GLN A 666 -2.33 -26.84 30.66
CA GLN A 666 -2.42 -27.51 29.36
C GLN A 666 -2.00 -26.60 28.21
N ALA A 667 -2.39 -25.31 28.24
CA ALA A 667 -1.98 -24.34 27.24
C ALA A 667 -0.45 -24.14 27.22
N LEU A 668 0.18 -24.03 28.39
CA LEU A 668 1.65 -23.94 28.50
C LEU A 668 2.35 -25.20 27.98
N LEU A 669 1.83 -26.39 28.31
CA LEU A 669 2.35 -27.66 27.79
C LEU A 669 2.23 -27.76 26.26
N GLN A 670 1.16 -27.22 25.67
CA GLN A 670 1.00 -27.18 24.20
C GLN A 670 2.00 -26.24 23.53
N LEU A 671 2.46 -25.22 24.26
CA LEU A 671 3.49 -24.26 23.82
C LEU A 671 4.92 -24.73 24.15
N ASP A 672 5.08 -25.93 24.73
CA ASP A 672 6.35 -26.49 25.19
C ASP A 672 7.06 -25.61 26.25
N LEU A 673 6.28 -25.02 27.16
CA LEU A 673 6.76 -24.14 28.23
C LEU A 673 6.65 -24.80 29.60
N ASP A 674 7.70 -24.65 30.42
CA ASP A 674 7.68 -25.03 31.83
C ASP A 674 7.11 -23.89 32.69
N PRO A 675 5.96 -24.11 33.36
CA PRO A 675 5.32 -23.08 34.18
C PRO A 675 6.17 -22.58 35.35
N GLN A 676 7.24 -23.29 35.75
CA GLN A 676 8.11 -22.91 36.87
C GLN A 676 9.38 -22.16 36.45
N THR A 677 9.77 -22.17 35.18
CA THR A 677 11.04 -21.56 34.74
C THR A 677 10.90 -20.57 33.59
N ASP A 678 9.93 -20.74 32.70
CA ASP A 678 9.82 -19.91 31.50
C ASP A 678 8.96 -18.66 31.74
N ALA A 679 9.20 -17.61 30.94
CA ALA A 679 8.39 -16.41 30.92
C ALA A 679 7.20 -16.58 29.96
N TYR A 680 6.00 -16.25 30.41
CA TYR A 680 4.76 -16.38 29.63
C TYR A 680 3.71 -15.38 30.09
N VAL A 681 2.66 -15.22 29.28
CA VAL A 681 1.47 -14.46 29.63
C VAL A 681 0.28 -15.40 29.76
N LEU A 682 -0.48 -15.31 30.86
CA LEU A 682 -1.73 -16.04 31.02
C LEU A 682 -2.90 -15.21 30.47
N ALA A 683 -3.62 -15.73 29.48
CA ALA A 683 -4.84 -15.08 29.01
C ALA A 683 -6.05 -15.48 29.83
N LEU A 684 -6.95 -14.54 30.10
CA LEU A 684 -8.27 -14.83 30.66
C LEU A 684 -9.24 -15.28 29.55
N PRO A 685 -10.17 -16.21 29.81
CA PRO A 685 -11.19 -16.57 28.84
C PRO A 685 -12.04 -15.35 28.43
N ALA A 686 -12.20 -15.12 27.12
CA ALA A 686 -13.00 -14.03 26.56
C ALA A 686 -14.49 -14.07 26.99
N THR A 687 -14.98 -15.25 27.38
CA THR A 687 -16.36 -15.48 27.86
C THR A 687 -16.62 -15.02 29.29
N LEU A 688 -15.57 -14.65 30.06
CA LEU A 688 -15.76 -14.26 31.46
C LEU A 688 -16.60 -12.99 31.58
N PRO A 689 -17.71 -13.01 32.34
CA PRO A 689 -18.54 -11.83 32.54
C PRO A 689 -17.83 -10.82 33.43
N VAL A 690 -17.96 -9.53 33.10
CA VAL A 690 -17.37 -8.42 33.87
C VAL A 690 -18.16 -8.19 35.18
N ARG A 691 -17.96 -9.07 36.16
CA ARG A 691 -18.62 -9.03 37.47
C ARG A 691 -17.67 -9.46 38.59
N TYR A 692 -17.89 -8.92 39.78
CA TYR A 692 -17.06 -9.19 40.95
C TYR A 692 -16.92 -10.70 41.26
N ALA A 693 -18.00 -11.48 41.11
CA ALA A 693 -17.96 -12.92 41.32
C ALA A 693 -17.00 -13.66 40.36
N ALA A 694 -16.90 -13.21 39.10
CA ALA A 694 -15.99 -13.79 38.12
C ALA A 694 -14.53 -13.40 38.43
N LEU A 695 -14.30 -12.14 38.81
CA LEU A 695 -13.00 -11.67 39.30
C LEU A 695 -12.51 -12.50 40.49
N LEU A 696 -13.36 -12.81 41.47
CA LEU A 696 -12.98 -13.67 42.60
C LEU A 696 -12.57 -15.09 42.15
N THR A 697 -13.28 -15.67 41.18
CA THR A 697 -12.91 -16.97 40.61
C THR A 697 -11.54 -16.90 39.94
N VAL A 698 -11.29 -15.87 39.13
CA VAL A 698 -9.99 -15.65 38.47
C VAL A 698 -8.87 -15.45 39.49
N ILE A 699 -9.10 -14.63 40.52
CA ILE A 699 -8.13 -14.37 41.59
C ILE A 699 -7.78 -15.67 42.32
N ASN A 700 -8.78 -16.45 42.72
CA ASN A 700 -8.55 -17.74 43.38
C ASN A 700 -7.76 -18.70 42.48
N ALA A 701 -8.07 -18.72 41.18
CA ALA A 701 -7.36 -19.55 40.21
C ALA A 701 -5.91 -19.09 40.01
N LEU A 702 -5.65 -17.79 39.83
CA LEU A 702 -4.30 -17.24 39.68
C LEU A 702 -3.46 -17.49 40.95
N THR A 703 -4.01 -17.24 42.14
CA THR A 703 -3.33 -17.51 43.41
C THR A 703 -3.01 -19.00 43.56
N ALA A 704 -3.96 -19.89 43.21
CA ALA A 704 -3.73 -21.33 43.25
C ALA A 704 -2.70 -21.80 42.21
N PHE A 705 -2.72 -21.21 41.01
CA PHE A 705 -1.78 -21.51 39.94
C PHE A 705 -0.35 -21.12 40.34
N VAL A 706 -0.14 -19.89 40.81
CA VAL A 706 1.16 -19.40 41.30
C VAL A 706 1.67 -20.22 42.48
N ALA A 707 0.80 -20.58 43.43
CA ALA A 707 1.20 -21.42 44.57
C ALA A 707 1.63 -22.83 44.14
N ARG A 708 1.01 -23.37 43.09
CA ARG A 708 1.31 -24.70 42.56
C ARG A 708 2.54 -24.71 41.64
N TYR A 709 2.76 -23.62 40.91
CA TYR A 709 3.88 -23.45 39.97
C TYR A 709 4.62 -22.15 40.27
N PRO A 710 5.46 -22.13 41.33
CA PRO A 710 6.26 -20.95 41.63
C PRO A 710 7.26 -20.70 40.49
N ASN A 711 7.31 -19.46 40.00
CA ASN A 711 8.12 -19.04 38.86
C ASN A 711 8.93 -17.77 39.21
N PRO A 712 10.21 -17.66 38.82
CA PRO A 712 11.03 -16.47 39.07
C PRO A 712 10.66 -15.23 38.23
N HIS A 713 9.88 -15.39 37.16
CA HIS A 713 9.41 -14.30 36.29
C HIS A 713 8.17 -13.56 36.85
N PRO A 714 7.92 -12.31 36.43
CA PRO A 714 6.68 -11.60 36.79
C PRO A 714 5.43 -12.39 36.39
N LEU A 715 4.35 -12.26 37.17
CA LEU A 715 3.04 -12.75 36.74
C LEU A 715 2.47 -11.76 35.71
N LEU A 716 2.33 -12.21 34.48
CA LEU A 716 1.78 -11.42 33.37
C LEU A 716 0.42 -12.00 32.98
N VAL A 717 -0.62 -11.17 33.03
CA VAL A 717 -2.00 -11.54 32.72
C VAL A 717 -2.53 -10.64 31.63
N VAL A 718 -3.17 -11.23 30.62
CA VAL A 718 -3.87 -10.51 29.55
C VAL A 718 -5.36 -10.83 29.56
N ALA A 719 -6.20 -9.82 29.34
CA ALA A 719 -7.65 -9.98 29.26
C ALA A 719 -8.22 -9.18 28.08
N GLU A 720 -9.21 -9.73 27.39
CA GLU A 720 -10.00 -8.97 26.41
C GLU A 720 -10.96 -7.99 27.12
N GLN A 721 -11.39 -8.32 28.34
CA GLN A 721 -12.29 -7.51 29.13
C GLN A 721 -11.54 -6.46 29.98
N ASP A 722 -12.19 -5.34 30.28
CA ASP A 722 -11.71 -4.28 31.18
C ASP A 722 -11.65 -4.77 32.65
N PHE A 723 -10.56 -5.47 32.97
CA PHE A 723 -10.30 -6.08 34.27
C PHE A 723 -9.04 -5.57 34.97
N GLY A 724 -8.14 -4.88 34.28
CA GLY A 724 -6.75 -4.70 34.65
C GLY A 724 -6.58 -4.19 36.07
N LYS A 725 -7.23 -3.06 36.39
CA LYS A 725 -7.08 -2.36 37.66
C LYS A 725 -7.80 -3.08 38.77
N ALA A 726 -9.02 -3.56 38.52
CA ALA A 726 -9.81 -4.27 39.52
C ALA A 726 -9.17 -5.61 39.90
N LEU A 727 -8.69 -6.37 38.91
CA LEU A 727 -7.99 -7.63 39.11
C LEU A 727 -6.66 -7.40 39.81
N GLY A 728 -5.84 -6.45 39.33
CA GLY A 728 -4.57 -6.09 39.94
C GLY A 728 -4.71 -5.66 41.41
N MET A 729 -5.63 -4.76 41.71
CA MET A 729 -5.89 -4.27 43.08
C MET A 729 -6.30 -5.38 44.05
N LEU A 730 -7.08 -6.36 43.60
CA LEU A 730 -7.58 -7.44 44.45
C LEU A 730 -6.61 -8.62 44.54
N LEU A 731 -5.80 -8.85 43.51
CA LEU A 731 -4.80 -9.90 43.46
C LEU A 731 -3.53 -9.50 44.24
N ARG A 732 -3.13 -8.23 44.18
CA ARG A 732 -1.90 -7.74 44.82
C ARG A 732 -1.78 -8.06 46.32
N PRO A 733 -2.81 -7.87 47.17
CA PRO A 733 -2.73 -8.24 48.59
C PRO A 733 -2.49 -9.74 48.82
N GLN A 734 -2.87 -10.59 47.87
CA GLN A 734 -2.65 -12.05 47.96
C GLN A 734 -1.24 -12.44 47.52
N LEU A 735 -0.62 -11.64 46.64
CA LEU A 735 0.72 -11.87 46.08
C LEU A 735 1.64 -10.65 46.30
N PRO A 736 1.95 -10.27 47.56
CA PRO A 736 2.60 -8.99 47.89
C PRO A 736 4.09 -8.90 47.54
N ARG A 737 4.71 -10.00 47.07
CA ARG A 737 6.14 -10.04 46.72
C ARG A 737 6.40 -10.44 45.26
N LEU A 738 5.37 -10.75 44.50
CA LEU A 738 5.49 -11.14 43.10
C LEU A 738 5.26 -9.91 42.23
N PRO A 739 6.20 -9.55 41.32
CA PRO A 739 5.95 -8.56 40.28
C PRO A 739 4.73 -8.95 39.44
N LEU A 740 3.85 -7.98 39.17
CA LEU A 740 2.54 -8.23 38.56
C LEU A 740 2.26 -7.22 37.44
N ALA A 741 1.93 -7.74 36.25
CA ALA A 741 1.29 -6.96 35.19
C ALA A 741 -0.06 -7.60 34.83
N VAL A 742 -1.12 -6.79 34.85
CA VAL A 742 -2.43 -7.14 34.30
C VAL A 742 -2.74 -6.13 33.20
N ILE A 743 -2.80 -6.62 31.97
CA ILE A 743 -3.07 -5.82 30.77
C ILE A 743 -4.45 -6.23 30.24
N ASP A 744 -5.37 -5.29 30.19
CA ASP A 744 -6.72 -5.49 29.71
C ASP A 744 -6.94 -4.85 28.34
N GLU A 745 -8.09 -5.19 27.74
CA GLU A 745 -8.52 -4.75 26.41
C GLU A 745 -7.57 -5.17 25.27
N VAL A 746 -6.84 -6.29 25.46
CA VAL A 746 -5.95 -6.86 24.45
C VAL A 746 -6.52 -8.20 23.96
N VAL A 747 -6.79 -8.26 22.65
CA VAL A 747 -7.30 -9.46 21.98
C VAL A 747 -6.12 -10.36 21.60
N VAL A 748 -6.19 -11.65 21.97
CA VAL A 748 -5.15 -12.65 21.70
C VAL A 748 -5.75 -13.93 21.13
N ARG A 749 -5.00 -14.63 20.27
CA ARG A 749 -5.34 -15.89 19.62
C ARG A 749 -4.31 -16.97 19.96
N ALA A 750 -4.71 -18.23 19.80
CA ALA A 750 -3.83 -19.36 20.12
C ALA A 750 -2.57 -19.32 19.24
N GLY A 751 -1.39 -19.41 19.88
CA GLY A 751 -0.09 -19.29 19.19
C GLY A 751 0.47 -17.87 19.14
N ASP A 752 -0.23 -16.89 19.72
CA ASP A 752 0.28 -15.52 19.78
C ASP A 752 1.37 -15.33 20.86
N TYR A 753 2.22 -14.35 20.58
CA TYR A 753 3.24 -13.77 21.44
C TYR A 753 2.92 -12.30 21.65
N ILE A 754 3.32 -11.79 22.82
CA ILE A 754 3.14 -10.38 23.18
C ILE A 754 4.49 -9.72 23.45
N ASP A 755 4.66 -8.53 22.89
CA ASP A 755 5.62 -7.54 23.37
C ASP A 755 4.89 -6.50 24.21
N ILE A 756 5.46 -6.17 25.38
CA ILE A 756 4.98 -5.11 26.27
C ILE A 756 6.06 -4.02 26.30
N GLY A 757 5.78 -2.87 25.69
CA GLY A 757 6.74 -1.77 25.66
C GLY A 757 6.78 -0.94 26.93
N THR A 758 7.62 0.09 26.94
CA THR A 758 7.79 0.99 28.09
C THR A 758 6.50 1.76 28.39
N PRO A 759 6.11 1.93 29.67
CA PRO A 759 4.90 2.65 30.02
C PRO A 759 4.89 4.09 29.54
N LEU A 760 3.75 4.50 28.99
CA LEU A 760 3.45 5.86 28.56
C LEU A 760 2.57 6.54 29.61
N PHE A 761 2.52 7.87 29.60
CA PHE A 761 1.63 8.67 30.47
C PHE A 761 1.75 8.34 31.98
N GLY A 762 2.98 8.20 32.48
CA GLY A 762 3.25 7.99 33.91
C GLY A 762 2.87 6.60 34.44
N GLY A 763 2.80 5.58 33.57
CA GLY A 763 2.47 4.21 33.97
C GLY A 763 1.04 3.76 33.67
N SER A 764 0.24 4.62 33.03
CA SER A 764 -1.21 4.42 32.88
C SER A 764 -1.59 3.56 31.67
N VAL A 765 -0.70 3.46 30.68
CA VAL A 765 -0.90 2.71 29.42
C VAL A 765 0.44 2.14 28.98
N VAL A 766 0.47 0.95 28.39
CA VAL A 766 1.63 0.38 27.72
C VAL A 766 1.34 0.10 26.25
N PRO A 767 2.28 0.35 25.33
CA PRO A 767 2.16 -0.13 23.96
C PRO A 767 2.34 -1.66 23.98
N VAL A 768 1.45 -2.37 23.29
CA VAL A 768 1.41 -3.83 23.22
C VAL A 768 1.44 -4.25 21.76
N THR A 769 2.29 -5.18 21.40
CA THR A 769 2.30 -5.77 20.06
C THR A 769 1.98 -7.24 20.16
N VAL A 770 0.85 -7.65 19.56
CA VAL A 770 0.47 -9.07 19.45
C VAL A 770 1.01 -9.60 18.13
N LYS A 771 1.73 -10.72 18.17
CA LYS A 771 2.42 -11.32 17.01
C LYS A 771 2.15 -12.81 16.99
N SER A 772 1.92 -13.41 15.83
CA SER A 772 1.71 -14.87 15.74
C SER A 772 3.00 -15.69 15.54
N LEU A 773 4.17 -15.03 15.55
CA LEU A 773 5.51 -15.65 15.47
C LEU A 773 6.51 -14.88 16.35
N ALA A 774 7.31 -15.60 17.16
CA ALA A 774 8.42 -15.04 17.94
C ALA A 774 9.74 -15.14 17.20
N PHE A 775 10.54 -14.08 17.28
CA PHE A 775 11.90 -14.04 16.72
C PHE A 775 12.94 -14.16 17.86
N PRO A 776 14.08 -14.83 17.64
CA PRO A 776 15.14 -14.89 18.65
C PRO A 776 15.60 -13.48 19.03
N SER A 777 15.90 -13.29 20.33
CA SER A 777 16.38 -12.02 20.90
C SER A 777 17.80 -11.69 20.46
#